data_AF-A0AAN6PHQ7-F1
#
_entry.id   AF-A0AAN6PHQ7-F1
#
_cell.length_a   1.000
_cell.length_b   1.000
_cell.length_c   1.000
_cell.angle_alpha   90.00
_cell.angle_beta   90.00
_cell.angle_gamma   90.00
#
_symmetry.space_group_name_H-M   'P 1'
#
loop_
_entity.id
_entity.type
_entity.pdbx_description
1 polymer ?
#
loop_
_entity_poly.entity_id
_entity_poly.type
_entity_poly.pdbx_seq_one_letter_code
_entity_poly.pdbx_strand_id
1 'polypeptide(L)'
;MVLRQLDCTHGENGVDGTRAAKKSAVLHRDLGYDFLPLAEGDGNHLVLEDGRRIFDASGGASVGCIGWGNERVARAVMKQMLAIPYCATVFYTTRVQEELCRYLVDSTNGNMGRAYIVNSGSEAMEAAVKLARQYFLELSPSQNKRTRFISRRQSYHGITLGALAVGGHEFRRAKFEPLLMKNVSRVSPCNSFRGKNPGETDEDYVARLAKELDDEFQAVGPETVCAFVAEPVVGAALGCVPSIPGYFEAVQAVCRKYGALLIFDEVMCGMGRTGTLHAWEQEGVVPDIQTIGKALGGGYQPVAGVLASRRVVDVLESGSSVFVHGHTYQGHPAGCAAALEVQRIIRDEGLLANVQAMGELLSRRLQERLGAHPNVGNIRGRGLFWGIEFVADKEKMDPFPVEDHVAVAICERGLAKDYCVSVYPGTGSADGIRGDHIIVSPAFNVRSDEIEWIVDAIARLVDDFFAAGIAAGGARNRIHQHIHRHSSHPWTTNMAVGVTNGRNAADEEARAEVDVLNSRLEKTTQLTKKIQACLGRLETTGKSVRDVAGPLNGETKKLQVLGNNIEAVLAAIERLRQPADSKNDEEQIIRMGPDKAGLPNYLASIKRLTKALGDMKASNLRSTQQTVTELQRLVKLGNTQLENSFDKLLRNETPRAIEPLHFITKNKPFPVLSQDKFARLGLMNSFVAGVYRQSGGAGAPQESPIAKIYIEIRSQYLSSALVNLATASTSTAKKKNPDAIYRAGTNGIGTYAQAMEGLFVSEYENICNIFTREDWGPVFGATCQPSLVELGRTLRELNGHIKAHMTTDCYLAYEIVEIISELSNNLERRTGELKNSLAASLKPVRETAKSSLPELLEDTKRRVSSLQTLPMDGAPIPIVSETMQRLQTMVDFLRPISSIMVSLGDGGWKSAAASRGGGGDAIPSLASFDIGADGKEIFAHYCTDTIEALMMALDARARLLLQKKPVMGVFLANSVSIIERMIQTSELAPLLEARLGALETWRKKAASLYTDTCKDVSMHLFDVIHTSRGGGGGRPTSGQGGAMVVDSASILKSLSSKDKESIKGKFAAFNTSFDDMVLRHKGYSMEREVRQMFAKDMQTMIEPLYNRFWDRYHEVDKGKGKYVKYDKSAIAAVFLTLY
;
A
#
# COMPACT_ATOMS: atom_id res chain seq x y z
N MET A 1 22.32 -41.06 5.95
CA MET A 1 23.02 -41.90 4.94
C MET A 1 23.01 -41.13 3.62
N VAL A 2 24.17 -41.09 2.97
CA VAL A 2 24.58 -40.30 1.78
C VAL A 2 25.00 -38.84 2.06
N LEU A 3 26.28 -38.74 2.40
CA LEU A 3 27.16 -37.57 2.39
C LEU A 3 27.33 -37.01 0.96
N ARG A 4 27.52 -35.69 0.85
CA ARG A 4 28.39 -35.11 -0.18
C ARG A 4 29.38 -34.16 0.48
N GLN A 5 30.64 -34.57 0.41
CA GLN A 5 31.82 -33.75 0.62
C GLN A 5 31.77 -32.52 -0.30
N LEU A 6 32.06 -31.35 0.25
CA LEU A 6 32.53 -30.21 -0.52
C LEU A 6 33.96 -29.94 -0.07
N ASP A 7 34.87 -30.15 -1.02
CA ASP A 7 36.29 -29.88 -0.88
C ASP A 7 36.55 -28.40 -0.63
N CYS A 8 37.31 -28.13 0.43
CA CYS A 8 38.02 -26.87 0.61
C CYS A 8 39.30 -26.90 -0.22
N THR A 9 39.40 -26.02 -1.22
CA THR A 9 40.71 -25.55 -1.71
C THR A 9 40.76 -24.04 -1.59
N HIS A 10 41.49 -23.57 -0.58
CA HIS A 10 41.96 -22.19 -0.49
C HIS A 10 42.91 -21.90 -1.66
N GLY A 11 42.50 -20.96 -2.51
CA GLY A 11 43.38 -20.27 -3.45
C GLY A 11 43.43 -18.80 -3.06
N GLU A 12 44.46 -18.42 -2.31
CA GLU A 12 44.97 -17.05 -2.32
C GLU A 12 45.47 -16.77 -3.74
N ASN A 13 44.72 -15.98 -4.51
CA ASN A 13 45.22 -15.32 -5.71
C ASN A 13 44.42 -14.04 -5.91
N GLY A 14 45.04 -12.92 -5.53
CA GLY A 14 44.60 -11.62 -6.00
C GLY A 14 44.77 -11.56 -7.51
N VAL A 15 43.65 -11.44 -8.23
CA VAL A 15 43.63 -10.91 -9.60
C VAL A 15 42.37 -10.07 -9.76
N ASP A 16 42.63 -8.79 -9.97
CA ASP A 16 41.75 -7.75 -10.45
C ASP A 16 40.93 -8.24 -11.66
N GLY A 17 39.61 -8.26 -11.54
CA GLY A 17 38.71 -8.86 -12.52
C GLY A 17 37.25 -8.60 -12.18
N THR A 18 36.75 -7.45 -12.60
CA THR A 18 35.36 -6.99 -12.47
C THR A 18 34.37 -7.95 -13.15
N ARG A 19 34.00 -9.01 -12.45
CA ARG A 19 32.72 -9.70 -12.67
C ARG A 19 31.64 -8.66 -12.36
N ALA A 20 30.92 -8.19 -13.37
CA ALA A 20 29.71 -7.40 -13.15
C ALA A 20 28.77 -8.25 -12.28
N ALA A 21 28.70 -7.94 -10.98
CA ALA A 21 27.80 -8.60 -10.06
C ALA A 21 26.39 -8.54 -10.66
N LYS A 22 25.72 -9.70 -10.80
CA LYS A 22 24.31 -9.73 -11.20
C LYS A 22 23.58 -8.78 -10.27
N LYS A 23 22.95 -7.73 -10.80
CA LYS A 23 22.15 -6.82 -9.98
C LYS A 23 21.06 -7.63 -9.30
N SER A 24 21.05 -7.61 -7.97
CA SER A 24 20.02 -8.28 -7.17
C SER A 24 18.63 -7.82 -7.62
N ALA A 25 17.69 -8.76 -7.77
CA ALA A 25 16.28 -8.42 -7.99
C ALA A 25 15.61 -7.88 -6.71
N VAL A 26 16.27 -8.02 -5.57
CA VAL A 26 15.82 -7.47 -4.30
C VAL A 26 16.08 -5.97 -4.28
N LEU A 27 15.03 -5.17 -4.02
CA LEU A 27 15.15 -3.75 -3.75
C LEU A 27 15.72 -3.56 -2.33
N HIS A 28 17.02 -3.72 -2.20
CA HIS A 28 17.71 -3.46 -0.94
C HIS A 28 17.57 -1.99 -0.52
N ARG A 29 17.60 -1.75 0.80
CA ARG A 29 17.56 -0.37 1.35
C ARG A 29 18.73 0.48 0.88
N ASP A 30 19.85 -0.17 0.54
CA ASP A 30 21.00 0.40 -0.12
C ASP A 30 21.28 -0.41 -1.40
N LEU A 31 21.11 0.20 -2.56
CA LEU A 31 21.30 -0.48 -3.85
C LEU A 31 22.77 -0.57 -4.29
N GLY A 32 23.66 0.14 -3.60
CA GLY A 32 25.10 0.13 -3.87
C GLY A 32 25.89 -0.85 -3.00
N TYR A 33 25.25 -1.44 -1.99
CA TYR A 33 25.90 -2.31 -1.02
C TYR A 33 25.76 -3.79 -1.39
N ASP A 34 26.85 -4.53 -1.26
CA ASP A 34 26.87 -5.99 -1.45
C ASP A 34 26.66 -6.67 -0.10
N PHE A 35 25.44 -7.18 0.13
CA PHE A 35 25.06 -7.77 1.41
C PHE A 35 25.63 -9.18 1.57
N LEU A 36 26.18 -9.49 2.73
CA LEU A 36 26.69 -10.82 3.05
C LEU A 36 25.53 -11.84 3.10
N PRO A 37 25.54 -12.90 2.27
CA PRO A 37 24.48 -13.89 2.26
C PRO A 37 24.58 -14.81 3.48
N LEU A 38 23.44 -15.06 4.13
CA LEU A 38 23.29 -15.95 5.28
C LEU A 38 22.87 -17.35 4.83
N ALA A 39 23.55 -18.37 5.35
CA ALA A 39 23.20 -19.77 5.12
C ALA A 39 22.28 -20.34 6.20
N GLU A 40 22.54 -20.00 7.47
CA GLU A 40 21.86 -20.60 8.63
C GLU A 40 21.90 -19.67 9.85
N GLY A 41 20.94 -19.85 10.77
CA GLY A 41 21.02 -19.32 12.13
C GLY A 41 21.08 -20.47 13.13
N ASP A 42 22.05 -20.44 14.04
CA ASP A 42 22.36 -21.51 14.99
C ASP A 42 22.58 -20.91 16.39
N GLY A 43 21.55 -21.01 17.24
CA GLY A 43 21.56 -20.45 18.59
C GLY A 43 21.80 -18.93 18.55
N ASN A 44 22.86 -18.46 19.21
CA ASN A 44 23.24 -17.05 19.23
C ASN A 44 24.05 -16.60 18.00
N HIS A 45 24.23 -17.46 16.99
CA HIS A 45 25.10 -17.19 15.85
C HIS A 45 24.35 -17.16 14.53
N LEU A 46 24.85 -16.34 13.61
CA LEU A 46 24.50 -16.29 12.20
C LEU A 46 25.66 -16.90 11.40
N VAL A 47 25.36 -17.87 10.54
CA VAL A 47 26.34 -18.55 9.69
C VAL A 47 26.22 -18.01 8.27
N LEU A 48 27.29 -17.39 7.77
CA LEU A 48 27.36 -16.89 6.40
C LEU A 48 27.56 -18.05 5.41
N GLU A 49 27.25 -17.84 4.13
CA GLU A 49 27.52 -18.85 3.07
C GLU A 49 29.02 -19.18 2.92
N ASP A 50 29.92 -18.30 3.35
CA ASP A 50 31.36 -18.54 3.36
C ASP A 50 31.85 -19.34 4.59
N GLY A 51 30.93 -19.78 5.45
CA GLY A 51 31.20 -20.57 6.66
C GLY A 51 31.58 -19.76 7.90
N ARG A 52 31.74 -18.43 7.80
CA ARG A 52 31.98 -17.61 9.00
C ARG A 52 30.78 -17.62 9.92
N ARG A 53 31.06 -17.78 11.22
CA ARG A 53 30.06 -17.71 12.30
C ARG A 53 30.17 -16.33 12.95
N ILE A 54 29.12 -15.54 12.80
CA ILE A 54 29.00 -14.21 13.39
C ILE A 54 28.13 -14.33 14.65
N PHE A 55 28.64 -13.90 15.80
CA PHE A 55 27.82 -13.80 17.00
C PHE A 55 26.81 -12.68 16.83
N ASP A 56 25.52 -12.98 16.97
CA ASP A 56 24.46 -11.99 16.84
C ASP A 56 24.21 -11.28 18.19
N ALA A 57 25.03 -10.28 18.47
CA ALA A 57 24.87 -9.42 19.64
C ALA A 57 23.75 -8.38 19.46
N SER A 58 23.00 -8.42 18.35
CA SER A 58 21.94 -7.47 18.02
C SER A 58 20.54 -8.08 17.98
N GLY A 59 20.42 -9.39 17.72
CA GLY A 59 19.14 -10.02 17.38
C GLY A 59 18.52 -9.42 16.10
N GLY A 60 19.35 -8.91 15.18
CA GLY A 60 18.94 -8.01 14.10
C GLY A 60 18.49 -6.65 14.65
N ALA A 61 17.25 -6.26 14.37
CA ALA A 61 16.66 -5.08 15.02
C ALA A 61 16.15 -5.41 16.44
N SER A 62 16.90 -6.15 17.26
CA SER A 62 16.49 -6.67 18.59
C SER A 62 15.29 -7.64 18.57
N VAL A 63 15.10 -8.35 17.45
CA VAL A 63 13.98 -9.27 17.21
C VAL A 63 14.26 -10.66 17.79
N GLY A 64 15.44 -11.23 17.53
CA GLY A 64 15.82 -12.58 17.97
C GLY A 64 16.04 -12.64 19.48
N CYS A 65 14.99 -12.89 20.26
CA CYS A 65 15.06 -12.90 21.73
C CYS A 65 15.44 -14.26 22.33
N ILE A 66 15.34 -15.36 21.59
CA ILE A 66 15.71 -16.71 22.06
C ILE A 66 16.75 -17.38 21.15
N GLY A 67 17.45 -16.58 20.35
CA GLY A 67 18.34 -17.05 19.29
C GLY A 67 17.59 -17.70 18.12
N TRP A 68 18.34 -18.37 17.27
CA TRP A 68 17.93 -18.94 15.99
C TRP A 68 17.86 -20.47 16.06
N GLY A 69 17.00 -21.06 15.22
CA GLY A 69 16.91 -22.53 15.08
C GLY A 69 16.12 -23.27 16.17
N ASN A 70 15.29 -22.58 16.97
CA ASN A 70 14.52 -23.24 18.03
C ASN A 70 13.42 -24.18 17.47
N GLU A 71 13.61 -25.49 17.66
CA GLU A 71 12.70 -26.50 17.13
C GLU A 71 11.30 -26.50 17.79
N ARG A 72 11.16 -26.05 19.05
CA ARG A 72 9.85 -25.98 19.72
C ARG A 72 8.94 -25.03 18.96
N VAL A 73 9.46 -23.85 18.60
CA VAL A 73 8.71 -22.84 17.83
C VAL A 73 8.40 -23.35 16.42
N ALA A 74 9.39 -23.95 15.74
CA ALA A 74 9.19 -24.51 14.41
C ALA A 74 8.09 -25.59 14.39
N ARG A 75 8.08 -26.50 15.39
CA ARG A 75 7.03 -27.52 15.54
C ARG A 75 5.66 -26.91 15.83
N ALA A 76 5.58 -25.88 16.68
CA ALA A 76 4.32 -25.20 16.98
C ALA A 76 3.72 -24.53 15.73
N VAL A 77 4.55 -23.83 14.95
CA VAL A 77 4.15 -23.20 13.69
C VAL A 77 3.72 -24.25 12.66
N MET A 78 4.51 -25.31 12.46
CA MET A 78 4.18 -26.38 11.52
C MET A 78 2.86 -27.07 11.89
N LYS A 79 2.66 -27.36 13.18
CA LYS A 79 1.40 -27.94 13.68
C LYS A 79 0.21 -27.03 13.37
N GLN A 80 0.34 -25.72 13.59
CA GLN A 80 -0.74 -24.77 13.30
C GLN A 80 -1.01 -24.64 11.80
N MET A 81 0.03 -24.59 10.96
CA MET A 81 -0.09 -24.51 9.51
C MET A 81 -0.78 -25.73 8.89
N LEU A 82 -0.54 -26.93 9.45
CA LEU A 82 -1.22 -28.16 9.04
C LEU A 82 -2.69 -28.20 9.48
N ALA A 83 -3.04 -27.48 10.55
CA ALA A 83 -4.41 -27.43 11.07
C ALA A 83 -5.23 -26.35 10.35
N ILE A 84 -4.90 -25.07 10.56
CA ILE A 84 -5.58 -23.91 9.98
C ILE A 84 -4.51 -22.84 9.70
N PRO A 85 -4.08 -22.66 8.43
CA PRO A 85 -3.06 -21.69 8.09
C PRO A 85 -3.59 -20.25 8.11
N TYR A 86 -4.88 -20.05 7.83
CA TYR A 86 -5.52 -18.73 7.73
C TYR A 86 -6.90 -18.73 8.39
N CYS A 87 -7.24 -17.63 9.06
CA CYS A 87 -8.51 -17.42 9.73
C CYS A 87 -9.05 -16.02 9.43
N ALA A 88 -10.21 -15.93 8.80
CA ALA A 88 -10.89 -14.65 8.57
C ALA A 88 -11.53 -14.18 9.88
N THR A 89 -10.83 -13.30 10.60
CA THR A 89 -11.17 -12.80 11.95
C THR A 89 -12.49 -12.05 12.07
N VAL A 90 -13.11 -11.68 10.94
CA VAL A 90 -14.46 -11.12 10.90
C VAL A 90 -15.55 -12.16 11.17
N PHE A 91 -15.28 -13.46 10.94
CA PHE A 91 -16.25 -14.55 11.10
C PHE A 91 -15.79 -15.63 12.08
N TYR A 92 -14.48 -15.84 12.20
CA TYR A 92 -13.91 -16.98 12.88
C TYR A 92 -12.77 -16.58 13.82
N THR A 93 -12.57 -17.37 14.87
CA THR A 93 -11.39 -17.30 15.74
C THR A 93 -10.67 -18.65 15.74
N THR A 94 -9.42 -18.68 16.21
CA THR A 94 -8.67 -19.91 16.42
C THR A 94 -8.26 -20.04 17.88
N ARG A 95 -8.21 -21.27 18.36
CA ARG A 95 -7.79 -21.55 19.74
C ARG A 95 -6.43 -20.94 20.08
N VAL A 96 -5.47 -20.98 19.16
CA VAL A 96 -4.13 -20.44 19.40
C VAL A 96 -4.11 -18.92 19.53
N GLN A 97 -4.96 -18.22 18.77
CA GLN A 97 -5.13 -16.77 18.90
C GLN A 97 -5.76 -16.43 20.26
N GLU A 98 -6.82 -17.14 20.66
CA GLU A 98 -7.45 -16.95 21.99
C GLU A 98 -6.48 -17.24 23.14
N GLU A 99 -5.69 -18.32 23.05
CA GLU A 99 -4.68 -18.67 24.05
C GLU A 99 -3.58 -17.60 24.17
N LEU A 100 -3.11 -17.07 23.04
CA LEU A 100 -2.13 -15.97 23.04
C LEU A 100 -2.72 -14.70 23.64
N CYS A 101 -3.90 -14.27 23.19
CA CYS A 101 -4.55 -13.07 23.71
C CYS A 101 -4.82 -13.18 25.21
N ARG A 102 -5.25 -14.35 25.69
CA ARG A 102 -5.44 -14.61 27.12
C ARG A 102 -4.12 -14.55 27.90
N TYR A 103 -3.08 -15.22 27.42
CA TYR A 103 -1.75 -15.15 28.03
C TYR A 103 -1.25 -13.71 28.19
N LEU A 104 -1.38 -12.89 27.15
CA LEU A 104 -0.96 -11.49 27.14
C LEU A 104 -1.78 -10.60 28.08
N VAL A 105 -3.09 -10.83 28.18
CA VAL A 105 -3.94 -10.06 29.09
C VAL A 105 -3.68 -10.46 30.55
N ASP A 106 -3.61 -11.76 30.81
CA ASP A 106 -3.38 -12.30 32.16
C ASP A 106 -2.01 -11.87 32.71
N SER A 107 -1.00 -11.74 31.84
CA SER A 107 0.33 -11.27 32.24
C SER A 107 0.38 -9.82 32.74
N THR A 108 -0.68 -9.05 32.52
CA THR A 108 -0.77 -7.66 33.00
C THR A 108 -1.36 -7.53 34.40
N ASN A 109 -1.64 -8.65 35.09
CA ASN A 109 -2.28 -8.69 36.41
C ASN A 109 -3.63 -7.93 36.45
N GLY A 110 -4.40 -8.03 35.37
CA GLY A 110 -5.75 -7.45 35.26
C GLY A 110 -5.81 -5.98 34.83
N ASN A 111 -4.67 -5.34 34.55
CA ASN A 111 -4.60 -3.96 34.06
C ASN A 111 -5.14 -3.81 32.63
N MET A 112 -4.83 -4.75 31.74
CA MET A 112 -5.33 -4.81 30.37
C MET A 112 -6.60 -5.67 30.28
N GLY A 113 -7.48 -5.35 29.33
CA GLY A 113 -8.77 -6.03 29.14
C GLY A 113 -8.86 -6.85 27.86
N ARG A 114 -8.23 -6.41 26.77
CA ARG A 114 -8.25 -7.09 25.46
C ARG A 114 -6.93 -6.95 24.75
N ALA A 115 -6.60 -7.94 23.92
CA ALA A 115 -5.47 -7.92 23.01
C ALA A 115 -5.94 -8.03 21.56
N TYR A 116 -5.28 -7.30 20.67
CA TYR A 116 -5.54 -7.27 19.23
C TYR A 116 -4.24 -7.56 18.47
N ILE A 117 -4.21 -8.62 17.66
CA ILE A 117 -2.98 -9.17 17.06
C ILE A 117 -2.86 -8.78 15.58
N VAL A 118 -1.68 -8.30 15.19
CA VAL A 118 -1.31 -7.86 13.84
C VAL A 118 0.08 -8.38 13.46
N ASN A 119 0.62 -8.02 12.29
CA ASN A 119 1.83 -8.66 11.76
C ASN A 119 3.10 -7.84 11.96
N SER A 120 2.98 -6.54 12.25
CA SER A 120 4.11 -5.65 12.44
C SER A 120 3.85 -4.57 13.49
N GLY A 121 4.92 -4.03 14.08
CA GLY A 121 4.79 -2.93 15.04
C GLY A 121 4.20 -1.66 14.43
N SER A 122 4.43 -1.40 13.13
CA SER A 122 3.80 -0.26 12.44
C SER A 122 2.28 -0.44 12.33
N GLU A 123 1.80 -1.65 12.02
CA GLU A 123 0.36 -1.96 12.05
C GLU A 123 -0.21 -1.80 13.46
N ALA A 124 0.50 -2.26 14.50
CA ALA A 124 0.06 -2.12 15.89
C ALA A 124 -0.08 -0.65 16.27
N MET A 125 0.81 0.20 15.76
CA MET A 125 0.76 1.63 16.03
C MET A 125 -0.40 2.32 15.29
N GLU A 126 -0.67 1.96 14.04
CA GLU A 126 -1.88 2.43 13.32
C GLU A 126 -3.15 2.02 14.08
N ALA A 127 -3.21 0.78 14.57
CA ALA A 127 -4.32 0.28 15.36
C ALA A 127 -4.50 1.09 16.66
N ALA A 128 -3.43 1.31 17.43
CA ALA A 128 -3.49 2.04 18.68
C ALA A 128 -3.88 3.52 18.51
N VAL A 129 -3.39 4.21 17.47
CA VAL A 129 -3.78 5.59 17.13
C VAL A 129 -5.27 5.66 16.80
N LYS A 130 -5.78 4.71 16.00
CA LYS A 130 -7.23 4.65 15.66
C LYS A 130 -8.07 4.27 16.87
N LEU A 131 -7.62 3.35 17.72
CA LEU A 131 -8.31 2.96 18.94
C LEU A 131 -8.45 4.15 19.90
N ALA A 132 -7.37 4.92 20.09
CA ALA A 132 -7.39 6.13 20.90
C ALA A 132 -8.39 7.16 20.36
N ARG A 133 -8.43 7.38 19.04
CA ARG A 133 -9.43 8.26 18.42
C ARG A 133 -10.84 7.75 18.64
N GLN A 134 -11.07 6.45 18.41
CA GLN A 134 -12.40 5.84 18.52
C GLN A 134 -12.93 5.88 19.95
N TYR A 135 -12.08 5.65 20.95
CA TYR A 135 -12.43 5.81 22.37
C TYR A 135 -13.14 7.15 22.64
N PHE A 136 -12.59 8.27 22.16
CA PHE A 136 -13.20 9.59 22.38
C PHE A 136 -14.45 9.84 21.54
N LEU A 137 -14.59 9.19 20.40
CA LEU A 137 -15.81 9.23 19.60
C LEU A 137 -16.97 8.51 20.30
N GLU A 138 -16.66 7.45 21.07
CA GLU A 138 -17.66 6.60 21.73
C GLU A 138 -17.95 6.97 23.19
N LEU A 139 -17.22 7.95 23.76
CA LEU A 139 -17.61 8.54 25.04
C LEU A 139 -19.02 9.15 24.98
N SER A 140 -19.68 9.22 26.14
CA SER A 140 -20.97 9.88 26.32
C SER A 140 -20.86 11.00 27.36
N PRO A 141 -20.89 12.30 26.96
CA PRO A 141 -20.99 12.79 25.59
C PRO A 141 -19.68 12.59 24.79
N SER A 142 -19.82 12.47 23.47
CA SER A 142 -18.70 12.26 22.55
C SER A 142 -17.77 13.47 22.48
N GLN A 143 -16.46 13.22 22.41
CA GLN A 143 -15.41 14.25 22.33
C GLN A 143 -14.82 14.33 20.91
N ASN A 144 -15.67 14.69 19.94
CA ASN A 144 -15.34 14.71 18.51
C ASN A 144 -14.13 15.57 18.13
N LYS A 145 -13.75 16.58 18.93
CA LYS A 145 -12.60 17.46 18.65
C LYS A 145 -11.24 16.77 18.83
N ARG A 146 -11.16 15.65 19.57
CA ARG A 146 -9.89 14.97 19.83
C ARG A 146 -9.34 14.26 18.60
N THR A 147 -8.41 14.90 17.91
CA THR A 147 -7.80 14.37 16.69
C THR A 147 -6.28 14.40 16.72
N ARG A 148 -5.65 15.05 17.71
CA ARG A 148 -4.20 15.29 17.77
C ARG A 148 -3.47 14.27 18.62
N PHE A 149 -2.18 14.11 18.38
CA PHE A 149 -1.29 13.28 19.17
C PHE A 149 -0.05 14.08 19.54
N ILE A 150 0.49 13.84 20.74
CA ILE A 150 1.77 14.40 21.17
C ILE A 150 2.75 13.24 21.32
N SER A 151 3.94 13.35 20.77
CA SER A 151 5.02 12.36 20.92
C SER A 151 6.35 13.04 21.24
N ARG A 152 7.45 12.29 21.22
CA ARG A 152 8.80 12.84 21.48
C ARG A 152 9.56 13.12 20.18
N ARG A 153 10.42 14.13 20.18
CA ARG A 153 11.29 14.50 19.03
C ARG A 153 12.16 13.34 18.56
N GLN A 154 12.93 12.69 19.43
CA GLN A 154 13.71 11.50 19.07
C GLN A 154 12.94 10.23 19.45
N SER A 155 12.02 9.80 18.58
CA SER A 155 11.20 8.59 18.76
C SER A 155 11.01 7.83 17.46
N TYR A 156 10.80 6.51 17.53
CA TYR A 156 10.49 5.69 16.35
C TYR A 156 9.31 4.76 16.61
N HIS A 157 8.18 5.08 15.98
CA HIS A 157 6.91 4.36 16.15
C HIS A 157 6.49 3.52 14.94
N GLY A 158 7.29 3.51 13.86
CA GLY A 158 7.01 2.73 12.65
C GLY A 158 7.33 3.45 11.34
N ILE A 159 6.95 2.85 10.21
CA ILE A 159 7.24 3.37 8.86
C ILE A 159 6.00 3.49 7.95
N THR A 160 4.83 3.02 8.37
CA THR A 160 3.56 3.36 7.70
C THR A 160 3.25 4.85 7.90
N LEU A 161 2.42 5.46 7.05
CA LEU A 161 2.23 6.91 7.06
C LEU A 161 1.76 7.46 8.42
N GLY A 162 0.85 6.79 9.12
CA GLY A 162 0.38 7.24 10.44
C GLY A 162 1.42 6.99 11.53
N ALA A 163 1.99 5.79 11.58
CA ALA A 163 3.05 5.46 12.54
C ALA A 163 4.30 6.37 12.38
N LEU A 164 4.71 6.63 11.13
CA LEU A 164 5.79 7.56 10.80
C LEU A 164 5.43 9.01 11.15
N ALA A 165 4.17 9.41 10.93
CA ALA A 165 3.67 10.73 11.30
C ALA A 165 3.69 10.95 12.82
N VAL A 166 3.40 9.92 13.62
CA VAL A 166 3.50 9.95 15.09
C VAL A 166 4.96 9.91 15.56
N GLY A 167 5.81 9.12 14.90
CA GLY A 167 7.26 9.08 15.17
C GLY A 167 7.97 10.42 14.99
N GLY A 168 9.14 10.56 15.59
CA GLY A 168 9.97 11.77 15.56
C GLY A 168 11.31 11.63 14.82
N HIS A 169 11.67 10.43 14.37
CA HIS A 169 12.92 10.17 13.66
C HIS A 169 13.05 10.98 12.35
N GLU A 170 13.73 12.13 12.43
CA GLU A 170 13.74 13.17 11.40
C GLU A 170 14.24 12.66 10.04
N PHE A 171 15.38 11.96 10.02
CA PHE A 171 15.93 11.37 8.80
C PHE A 171 14.92 10.48 8.04
N ARG A 172 14.14 9.67 8.75
CA ARG A 172 13.15 8.76 8.13
C ARG A 172 11.90 9.51 7.67
N ARG A 173 11.60 10.66 8.27
CA ARG A 173 10.44 11.49 7.96
C ARG A 173 10.67 12.47 6.81
N ALA A 174 11.88 13.02 6.71
CA ALA A 174 12.19 14.19 5.88
C ALA A 174 11.67 14.09 4.43
N LYS A 175 11.82 12.93 3.77
CA LYS A 175 11.37 12.72 2.38
C LYS A 175 9.85 12.60 2.23
N PHE A 176 9.14 12.30 3.31
CA PHE A 176 7.70 12.02 3.29
C PHE A 176 6.88 13.11 3.99
N GLU A 177 7.52 14.15 4.53
CA GLU A 177 6.86 15.20 5.32
C GLU A 177 5.60 15.81 4.66
N PRO A 178 5.49 15.98 3.32
CA PRO A 178 4.24 16.41 2.68
C PRO A 178 3.07 15.42 2.79
N LEU A 179 3.35 14.12 2.97
CA LEU A 179 2.35 13.04 3.11
C LEU A 179 2.00 12.74 4.57
N LEU A 180 2.77 13.24 5.54
CA LEU A 180 2.57 12.94 6.95
C LEU A 180 1.47 13.81 7.56
N MET A 181 0.72 13.20 8.49
CA MET A 181 -0.37 13.86 9.21
C MET A 181 0.14 15.10 9.97
N LYS A 182 -0.58 16.22 9.89
CA LYS A 182 -0.19 17.51 10.50
C LYS A 182 -0.75 17.74 11.90
N ASN A 183 -1.57 16.82 12.39
CA ASN A 183 -2.17 16.81 13.73
C ASN A 183 -1.27 16.13 14.79
N VAL A 184 0.04 16.06 14.57
CA VAL A 184 1.00 15.52 15.55
C VAL A 184 2.00 16.59 15.92
N SER A 185 2.19 16.83 17.23
CA SER A 185 3.24 17.69 17.75
C SER A 185 4.22 16.91 18.65
N ARG A 186 5.36 17.53 18.99
CA ARG A 186 6.48 16.84 19.63
C ARG A 186 7.13 17.65 20.74
N VAL A 187 7.34 16.99 21.87
CA VAL A 187 8.10 17.51 23.02
C VAL A 187 9.48 16.85 23.10
N SER A 188 10.35 17.42 23.92
CA SER A 188 11.69 16.88 24.21
C SER A 188 11.62 15.45 24.76
N PRO A 189 12.55 14.55 24.39
CA PRO A 189 12.69 13.27 25.07
C PRO A 189 13.30 13.44 26.46
N CYS A 190 13.06 12.45 27.34
CA CYS A 190 13.81 12.31 28.58
C CYS A 190 15.20 11.70 28.27
N ASN A 191 16.18 12.55 27.99
CA ASN A 191 17.57 12.16 27.74
C ASN A 191 18.48 12.95 28.68
N SER A 192 18.77 12.40 29.86
CA SER A 192 19.54 13.10 30.88
C SER A 192 20.96 13.48 30.46
N PHE A 193 21.58 12.66 29.60
CA PHE A 193 22.94 12.88 29.12
C PHE A 193 23.07 14.21 28.36
N ARG A 194 22.06 14.60 27.58
CA ARG A 194 22.09 15.82 26.74
C ARG A 194 21.11 16.90 27.16
N GLY A 195 20.02 16.49 27.81
CA GLY A 195 18.87 17.34 28.07
C GLY A 195 18.89 18.06 29.41
N LYS A 196 19.75 17.66 30.35
CA LYS A 196 19.90 18.32 31.65
C LYS A 196 20.74 19.59 31.53
N ASN A 197 20.28 20.65 32.18
CA ASN A 197 21.10 21.86 32.34
C ASN A 197 22.23 21.60 33.36
N PRO A 198 23.36 22.33 33.27
CA PRO A 198 24.42 22.22 34.27
C PRO A 198 23.90 22.47 35.69
N GLY A 199 24.08 21.49 36.58
CA GLY A 199 23.62 21.55 37.98
C GLY A 199 22.13 21.25 38.21
N GLU A 200 21.36 20.92 37.17
CA GLU A 200 19.94 20.52 37.31
C GLU A 200 19.84 19.15 38.00
N THR A 201 18.96 19.02 38.99
CA THR A 201 18.66 17.71 39.61
C THR A 201 17.82 16.85 38.65
N ASP A 202 17.71 15.56 38.93
CA ASP A 202 16.84 14.68 38.13
C ASP A 202 15.36 15.06 38.30
N GLU A 203 14.98 15.45 39.53
CA GLU A 203 13.64 15.91 39.88
C GLU A 203 13.28 17.21 39.14
N ASP A 204 14.19 18.20 39.11
CA ASP A 204 13.97 19.46 38.38
C ASP A 204 13.85 19.23 36.87
N TYR A 205 14.67 18.33 36.32
CA TYR A 205 14.60 17.97 34.91
C TYR A 205 13.26 17.31 34.55
N VAL A 206 12.80 16.35 35.35
CA VAL A 206 11.48 15.73 35.19
C VAL A 206 10.37 16.77 35.28
N ALA A 207 10.42 17.68 36.27
CA ALA A 207 9.44 18.75 36.42
C ALA A 207 9.40 19.67 35.19
N ARG A 208 10.56 20.00 34.61
CA ARG A 208 10.65 20.80 33.39
C ARG A 208 10.06 20.09 32.17
N LEU A 209 10.33 18.80 31.97
CA LEU A 209 9.74 18.04 30.86
C LEU A 209 8.23 17.86 31.02
N ALA A 210 7.74 17.66 32.25
CA ALA A 210 6.31 17.60 32.53
C ALA A 210 5.64 18.95 32.25
N LYS A 211 6.31 20.06 32.61
CA LYS A 211 5.85 21.40 32.26
C LYS A 211 5.84 21.62 30.74
N GLU A 212 6.88 21.20 30.02
CA GLU A 212 6.92 21.29 28.55
C GLU A 212 5.73 20.54 27.91
N LEU A 213 5.42 19.35 28.43
CA LEU A 213 4.24 18.60 27.98
C LEU A 213 2.94 19.36 28.30
N ASP A 214 2.79 19.91 29.50
CA ASP A 214 1.63 20.72 29.90
C ASP A 214 1.45 21.94 28.98
N ASP A 215 2.52 22.66 28.70
CA ASP A 215 2.55 23.83 27.81
C ASP A 215 2.14 23.42 26.38
N GLU A 216 2.62 22.26 25.89
CA GLU A 216 2.26 21.75 24.57
C GLU A 216 0.77 21.40 24.49
N PHE A 217 0.20 20.73 25.51
CA PHE A 217 -1.25 20.49 25.59
C PHE A 217 -2.04 21.80 25.49
N GLN A 218 -1.61 22.84 26.20
CA GLN A 218 -2.24 24.17 26.15
C GLN A 218 -2.11 24.80 24.75
N ALA A 219 -0.93 24.71 24.14
CA ALA A 219 -0.64 25.30 22.83
C ALA A 219 -1.48 24.69 21.70
N VAL A 220 -1.67 23.37 21.70
CA VAL A 220 -2.42 22.68 20.64
C VAL A 220 -3.94 22.60 20.90
N GLY A 221 -4.38 22.99 22.11
CA GLY A 221 -5.74 22.84 22.60
C GLY A 221 -5.94 21.50 23.31
N PRO A 222 -6.05 21.46 24.66
CA PRO A 222 -6.07 20.20 25.41
C PRO A 222 -7.23 19.27 25.04
N GLU A 223 -8.38 19.84 24.67
CA GLU A 223 -9.58 19.12 24.22
C GLU A 223 -9.45 18.53 22.82
N THR A 224 -8.33 18.77 22.13
CA THR A 224 -8.05 18.24 20.80
C THR A 224 -7.07 17.06 20.81
N VAL A 225 -6.43 16.75 21.94
CA VAL A 225 -5.39 15.72 22.02
C VAL A 225 -5.99 14.38 22.42
N CYS A 226 -5.85 13.36 21.58
CA CYS A 226 -6.20 11.97 21.90
C CYS A 226 -5.25 11.39 22.93
N ALA A 227 -3.94 11.44 22.65
CA ALA A 227 -2.97 10.70 23.44
C ALA A 227 -1.57 11.31 23.41
N PHE A 228 -0.81 11.02 24.47
CA PHE A 228 0.65 11.09 24.46
C PHE A 228 1.23 9.71 24.12
N VAL A 229 2.19 9.66 23.20
CA VAL A 229 2.79 8.41 22.69
C VAL A 229 4.28 8.40 22.98
N ALA A 230 4.77 7.34 23.64
CA ALA A 230 6.18 7.19 23.97
C ALA A 230 6.63 5.72 24.06
N GLU A 231 7.89 5.46 23.73
CA GLU A 231 8.59 4.23 24.10
C GLU A 231 9.14 4.37 25.54
N PRO A 232 8.88 3.43 26.46
CA PRO A 232 9.46 3.46 27.81
C PRO A 232 11.00 3.54 27.81
N VAL A 233 11.63 2.70 26.98
CA VAL A 233 13.06 2.77 26.62
C VAL A 233 13.16 2.94 25.11
N VAL A 234 13.80 4.03 24.67
CA VAL A 234 13.83 4.43 23.26
C VAL A 234 14.89 3.65 22.51
N GLY A 235 14.49 2.88 21.49
CA GLY A 235 15.41 1.99 20.77
C GLY A 235 16.24 2.71 19.71
N ALA A 236 15.93 2.44 18.44
CA ALA A 236 16.74 2.87 17.29
C ALA A 236 16.89 4.39 17.14
N ALA A 237 15.96 5.20 17.64
CA ALA A 237 16.01 6.66 17.47
C ALA A 237 16.94 7.37 18.47
N LEU A 238 17.27 6.73 19.60
CA LEU A 238 17.97 7.40 20.69
C LEU A 238 18.98 6.48 21.41
N GLY A 239 19.20 5.26 20.94
CA GLY A 239 20.23 4.37 21.46
C GLY A 239 19.95 3.81 22.85
N CYS A 240 18.79 3.17 23.01
CA CYS A 240 18.38 2.49 24.25
C CYS A 240 18.30 3.41 25.49
N VAL A 241 17.92 4.68 25.33
CA VAL A 241 17.76 5.60 26.47
C VAL A 241 16.57 5.17 27.34
N PRO A 242 16.79 4.83 28.62
CA PRO A 242 15.71 4.71 29.59
C PRO A 242 15.28 6.09 30.11
N SER A 243 14.05 6.19 30.59
CA SER A 243 13.60 7.39 31.30
C SER A 243 14.15 7.44 32.73
N ILE A 244 14.30 8.66 33.26
CA ILE A 244 14.67 8.89 34.67
C ILE A 244 13.47 8.50 35.55
N PRO A 245 13.71 7.94 36.76
CA PRO A 245 12.65 7.69 37.73
C PRO A 245 11.68 8.87 37.92
N GLY A 246 10.37 8.59 38.00
CA GLY A 246 9.33 9.61 38.15
C GLY A 246 8.91 10.32 36.87
N TYR A 247 9.64 10.21 35.75
CA TYR A 247 9.27 10.85 34.48
C TYR A 247 7.88 10.44 33.99
N PHE A 248 7.61 9.13 33.90
CA PHE A 248 6.32 8.66 33.39
C PHE A 248 5.16 8.90 34.36
N GLU A 249 5.42 8.95 35.68
CA GLU A 249 4.41 9.37 36.66
C GLU A 249 3.98 10.82 36.40
N ALA A 250 4.96 11.70 36.17
CA ALA A 250 4.71 13.10 35.85
C ALA A 250 3.98 13.26 34.50
N VAL A 251 4.39 12.52 33.47
CA VAL A 251 3.69 12.48 32.16
C VAL A 251 2.25 11.98 32.32
N GLN A 252 2.02 10.90 33.04
CA GLN A 252 0.69 10.35 33.25
C GLN A 252 -0.19 11.36 34.02
N ALA A 253 0.36 12.08 34.99
CA ALA A 253 -0.35 13.15 35.69
C ALA A 253 -0.84 14.24 34.72
N VAL A 254 0.01 14.67 33.77
CA VAL A 254 -0.38 15.63 32.72
C VAL A 254 -1.44 15.06 31.78
N CYS A 255 -1.30 13.82 31.30
CA CYS A 255 -2.30 13.18 30.46
C CYS A 255 -3.67 13.08 31.18
N ARG A 256 -3.67 12.66 32.45
CA ARG A 256 -4.88 12.57 33.29
C ARG A 256 -5.52 13.93 33.52
N LYS A 257 -4.74 14.99 33.77
CA LYS A 257 -5.23 16.38 33.92
C LYS A 257 -6.12 16.81 32.74
N TYR A 258 -5.77 16.40 31.51
CA TYR A 258 -6.52 16.76 30.30
C TYR A 258 -7.41 15.65 29.75
N GLY A 259 -7.49 14.49 30.43
CA GLY A 259 -8.25 13.33 29.99
C GLY A 259 -7.73 12.67 28.71
N ALA A 260 -6.48 12.92 28.30
CA ALA A 260 -5.83 12.23 27.19
C ALA A 260 -5.36 10.83 27.60
N LEU A 261 -5.23 9.93 26.63
CA LEU A 261 -4.73 8.58 26.86
C LEU A 261 -3.20 8.55 26.86
N LEU A 262 -2.63 7.60 27.59
CA LEU A 262 -1.20 7.27 27.54
C LEU A 262 -0.99 6.02 26.69
N ILE A 263 -0.22 6.14 25.62
CA ILE A 263 0.15 5.01 24.76
C ILE A 263 1.63 4.71 24.93
N PHE A 264 1.94 3.48 25.34
CA PHE A 264 3.32 2.98 25.36
C PHE A 264 3.62 2.10 24.16
N ASP A 265 4.63 2.53 23.41
CA ASP A 265 5.21 1.73 22.34
C ASP A 265 6.32 0.83 22.89
N GLU A 266 5.97 -0.43 23.15
CA GLU A 266 6.89 -1.44 23.65
C GLU A 266 7.28 -2.45 22.57
N VAL A 267 7.10 -2.12 21.29
CA VAL A 267 7.45 -3.02 20.18
C VAL A 267 8.90 -3.47 20.26
N MET A 268 9.83 -2.61 20.68
CA MET A 268 11.25 -2.94 20.78
C MET A 268 11.74 -3.22 22.21
N CYS A 269 11.25 -2.49 23.21
CA CYS A 269 11.75 -2.56 24.58
C CYS A 269 10.95 -3.46 25.53
N GLY A 270 9.74 -3.90 25.13
CA GLY A 270 8.91 -4.80 25.93
C GLY A 270 9.20 -6.28 25.66
N MET A 271 8.23 -7.10 26.05
CA MET A 271 8.25 -8.57 25.91
C MET A 271 9.53 -9.19 26.46
N GLY A 272 9.95 -8.75 27.66
CA GLY A 272 11.09 -9.29 28.37
C GLY A 272 12.43 -8.59 28.11
N ARG A 273 12.53 -7.78 27.05
CA ARG A 273 13.82 -7.22 26.58
C ARG A 273 14.54 -6.37 27.63
N THR A 274 13.79 -5.65 28.45
CA THR A 274 14.28 -4.76 29.51
C THR A 274 14.35 -5.44 30.89
N GLY A 275 14.07 -6.73 30.99
CA GLY A 275 14.17 -7.52 32.24
C GLY A 275 12.82 -7.82 32.92
N THR A 276 11.75 -7.10 32.55
CA THR A 276 10.37 -7.42 32.90
C THR A 276 9.57 -7.72 31.65
N LEU A 277 8.43 -8.41 31.76
CA LEU A 277 7.68 -8.81 30.58
C LEU A 277 7.12 -7.57 29.87
N HIS A 278 6.54 -6.65 30.64
CA HIS A 278 6.15 -5.34 30.15
C HIS A 278 7.12 -4.29 30.70
N ALA A 279 7.66 -3.42 29.85
CA ALA A 279 8.66 -2.44 30.27
C ALA A 279 8.08 -1.43 31.27
N TRP A 280 6.79 -1.12 31.13
CA TRP A 280 6.05 -0.23 32.05
C TRP A 280 5.97 -0.72 33.49
N GLU A 281 6.19 -2.01 33.77
CA GLU A 281 6.23 -2.55 35.14
C GLU A 281 7.35 -1.90 35.96
N GLN A 282 8.49 -1.59 35.33
CA GLN A 282 9.62 -0.92 35.98
C GLN A 282 9.40 0.59 36.14
N GLU A 283 8.45 1.17 35.40
CA GLU A 283 8.09 2.59 35.51
C GLU A 283 7.03 2.85 36.58
N GLY A 284 6.37 1.80 37.10
CA GLY A 284 5.26 1.93 38.04
C GLY A 284 3.98 2.54 37.42
N VAL A 285 3.93 2.65 36.09
CA VAL A 285 2.87 3.38 35.36
C VAL A 285 2.21 2.47 34.35
N VAL A 286 0.92 2.20 34.52
CA VAL A 286 0.13 1.43 33.55
C VAL A 286 -0.35 2.35 32.41
N PRO A 287 -0.07 2.03 31.13
CA PRO A 287 -0.59 2.79 29.99
C PRO A 287 -2.06 2.44 29.71
N ASP A 288 -2.80 3.33 29.04
CA ASP A 288 -4.16 3.02 28.60
C ASP A 288 -4.15 2.06 27.39
N ILE A 289 -3.10 2.15 26.55
CA ILE A 289 -2.86 1.28 25.38
C ILE A 289 -1.37 0.94 25.31
N GLN A 290 -1.02 -0.32 25.11
CA GLN A 290 0.35 -0.80 24.90
C GLN A 290 0.48 -1.46 23.53
N THR A 291 1.51 -1.14 22.76
CA THR A 291 1.88 -1.91 21.56
C THR A 291 3.04 -2.84 21.88
N ILE A 292 3.03 -4.04 21.28
CA ILE A 292 4.04 -5.09 21.47
C ILE A 292 4.42 -5.70 20.12
N GLY A 293 5.61 -6.29 20.02
CA GLY A 293 6.12 -6.90 18.79
C GLY A 293 7.48 -7.54 19.03
N LYS A 294 8.32 -7.63 18.00
CA LYS A 294 9.72 -8.14 18.06
C LYS A 294 9.89 -9.38 18.95
N ALA A 295 10.33 -9.21 20.20
CA ALA A 295 10.53 -10.28 21.17
C ALA A 295 9.24 -11.08 21.49
N LEU A 296 8.06 -10.58 21.12
CA LEU A 296 6.79 -11.31 21.11
C LEU A 296 6.91 -12.62 20.34
N GLY A 297 7.39 -12.56 19.09
CA GLY A 297 7.50 -13.71 18.17
C GLY A 297 8.93 -14.20 17.93
N GLY A 298 9.94 -13.51 18.49
CA GLY A 298 11.34 -13.92 18.44
C GLY A 298 11.97 -14.00 17.04
N GLY A 299 11.30 -13.47 16.01
CA GLY A 299 11.75 -13.54 14.61
C GLY A 299 11.34 -14.80 13.84
N TYR A 300 10.59 -15.72 14.46
CA TYR A 300 10.16 -16.97 13.83
C TYR A 300 8.95 -16.79 12.90
N GLN A 301 8.10 -15.80 13.20
CA GLN A 301 7.00 -15.32 12.35
C GLN A 301 6.78 -13.82 12.58
N PRO A 302 6.31 -13.07 11.57
CA PRO A 302 5.83 -11.70 11.76
C PRO A 302 4.61 -11.69 12.70
N VAL A 303 4.72 -10.99 13.82
CA VAL A 303 3.64 -10.85 14.80
C VAL A 303 3.90 -9.65 15.71
N ALA A 304 2.83 -8.91 15.99
CA ALA A 304 2.77 -7.76 16.88
C ALA A 304 1.36 -7.67 17.47
N GLY A 305 1.12 -6.73 18.39
CA GLY A 305 -0.20 -6.56 18.96
C GLY A 305 -0.40 -5.28 19.73
N VAL A 306 -1.65 -5.03 20.09
CA VAL A 306 -2.11 -3.95 20.95
C VAL A 306 -2.82 -4.55 22.14
N LEU A 307 -2.43 -4.16 23.36
CA LEU A 307 -3.20 -4.41 24.57
C LEU A 307 -3.93 -3.12 24.94
N ALA A 308 -5.21 -3.22 25.21
CA ALA A 308 -6.06 -2.10 25.62
C ALA A 308 -6.51 -2.29 27.07
N SER A 309 -6.41 -1.23 27.87
CA SER A 309 -6.90 -1.21 29.24
C SER A 309 -8.42 -1.43 29.31
N ARG A 310 -8.92 -1.89 30.47
CA ARG A 310 -10.37 -2.04 30.69
C ARG A 310 -11.11 -0.73 30.44
N ARG A 311 -10.56 0.40 30.89
CA ARG A 311 -11.11 1.73 30.63
C ARG A 311 -11.42 1.98 29.15
N VAL A 312 -10.52 1.59 28.25
CA VAL A 312 -10.72 1.77 26.82
C VAL A 312 -11.75 0.77 26.29
N VAL A 313 -11.63 -0.49 26.70
CA VAL A 313 -12.53 -1.58 26.28
C VAL A 313 -13.98 -1.32 26.71
N ASP A 314 -14.21 -0.93 27.97
CA ASP A 314 -15.53 -0.69 28.55
C ASP A 314 -16.27 0.44 27.80
N VAL A 315 -15.55 1.47 27.34
CA VAL A 315 -16.12 2.54 26.52
C VAL A 315 -16.54 2.03 25.14
N LEU A 316 -15.71 1.20 24.49
CA LEU A 316 -16.08 0.58 23.21
C LEU A 316 -17.27 -0.37 23.38
N GLU A 317 -17.28 -1.22 24.41
CA GLU A 317 -18.39 -2.15 24.69
C GLU A 317 -19.69 -1.39 25.00
N SER A 318 -19.62 -0.27 25.71
CA SER A 318 -20.78 0.59 26.00
C SER A 318 -21.24 1.44 24.80
N GLY A 319 -20.36 1.63 23.81
CA GLY A 319 -20.62 2.40 22.60
C GLY A 319 -21.09 1.52 21.44
N SER A 320 -20.23 1.38 20.42
CA SER A 320 -20.55 0.62 19.21
C SER A 320 -20.34 -0.89 19.36
N SER A 321 -19.62 -1.33 20.38
CA SER A 321 -19.12 -2.71 20.56
C SER A 321 -18.26 -3.20 19.39
N VAL A 322 -17.72 -2.31 18.56
CA VAL A 322 -16.92 -2.64 17.38
C VAL A 322 -15.63 -1.83 17.39
N PHE A 323 -14.48 -2.45 17.15
CA PHE A 323 -13.26 -1.71 16.84
C PHE A 323 -13.11 -1.57 15.31
N VAL A 324 -13.13 -0.34 14.77
CA VAL A 324 -13.10 -0.08 13.32
C VAL A 324 -11.66 -0.10 12.78
N HIS A 325 -11.06 -1.28 12.85
CA HIS A 325 -9.74 -1.58 12.32
C HIS A 325 -9.66 -3.07 11.96
N GLY A 326 -9.32 -3.37 10.72
CA GLY A 326 -9.20 -4.74 10.24
C GLY A 326 -8.23 -4.86 9.08
N HIS A 327 -7.44 -5.92 9.07
CA HIS A 327 -6.49 -6.28 8.01
C HIS A 327 -6.70 -7.72 7.59
N THR A 328 -6.39 -8.05 6.34
CA THR A 328 -6.54 -9.40 5.80
C THR A 328 -5.84 -10.45 6.66
N TYR A 329 -4.60 -10.21 7.08
CA TYR A 329 -3.79 -11.16 7.85
C TYR A 329 -3.74 -10.86 9.35
N GLN A 330 -4.63 -10.02 9.90
CA GLN A 330 -4.68 -9.80 11.35
C GLN A 330 -4.96 -11.13 12.08
N GLY A 331 -4.36 -11.34 13.24
CA GLY A 331 -4.52 -12.58 14.01
C GLY A 331 -4.07 -13.85 13.27
N HIS A 332 -3.07 -13.75 12.37
CA HIS A 332 -2.60 -14.91 11.60
C HIS A 332 -2.25 -16.10 12.52
N PRO A 333 -2.86 -17.29 12.35
CA PRO A 333 -2.72 -18.38 13.32
C PRO A 333 -1.28 -18.85 13.51
N ALA A 334 -0.49 -18.91 12.44
CA ALA A 334 0.93 -19.26 12.51
C ALA A 334 1.76 -18.26 13.34
N GLY A 335 1.51 -16.95 13.18
CA GLY A 335 2.14 -15.91 13.98
C GLY A 335 1.74 -16.00 15.45
N CYS A 336 0.46 -16.29 15.72
CA CYS A 336 -0.02 -16.52 17.08
C CYS A 336 0.63 -17.75 17.73
N ALA A 337 0.80 -18.84 16.99
CA ALA A 337 1.46 -20.06 17.46
C ALA A 337 2.94 -19.83 17.77
N ALA A 338 3.65 -19.10 16.90
CA ALA A 338 5.04 -18.73 17.13
C ALA A 338 5.17 -17.87 18.40
N ALA A 339 4.37 -16.81 18.50
CA ALA A 339 4.39 -15.91 19.66
C ALA A 339 4.08 -16.66 20.95
N LEU A 340 3.02 -17.46 20.99
CA LEU A 340 2.64 -18.21 22.17
C LEU A 340 3.76 -19.18 22.62
N GLU A 341 4.39 -19.89 21.69
CA GLU A 341 5.47 -20.81 22.04
C GLU A 341 6.75 -20.07 22.50
N VAL A 342 7.09 -18.94 21.86
CA VAL A 342 8.21 -18.08 22.32
C VAL A 342 7.96 -17.58 23.74
N GLN A 343 6.76 -17.08 24.03
CA GLN A 343 6.44 -16.61 25.38
C GLN A 343 6.42 -17.76 26.41
N ARG A 344 5.98 -18.96 26.02
CA ARG A 344 6.08 -20.17 26.86
C ARG A 344 7.52 -20.53 27.15
N ILE A 345 8.41 -20.53 26.14
CA ILE A 345 9.85 -20.76 26.33
C ILE A 345 10.44 -19.77 27.35
N ILE A 346 10.17 -18.47 27.17
CA ILE A 346 10.66 -17.42 28.07
C ILE A 346 10.24 -17.68 29.52
N ARG A 347 8.98 -18.09 29.74
CA ARG A 347 8.46 -18.42 31.07
C ARG A 347 9.04 -19.74 31.61
N ASP A 348 8.96 -20.82 30.83
CA ASP A 348 9.29 -22.17 31.25
C ASP A 348 10.78 -22.32 31.57
N GLU A 349 11.64 -21.60 30.85
CA GLU A 349 13.09 -21.60 31.03
C GLU A 349 13.57 -20.47 31.96
N GLY A 350 12.65 -19.66 32.52
CA GLY A 350 12.99 -18.59 33.45
C GLY A 350 13.87 -17.49 32.84
N LEU A 351 13.73 -17.22 31.54
CA LEU A 351 14.66 -16.38 30.80
C LEU A 351 14.67 -14.91 31.27
N LEU A 352 13.56 -14.40 31.83
CA LEU A 352 13.53 -13.02 32.34
C LEU A 352 14.51 -12.80 33.51
N ALA A 353 14.67 -13.78 34.38
CA ALA A 353 15.67 -13.72 35.44
C ALA A 353 17.10 -13.68 34.85
N ASN A 354 17.33 -14.41 33.75
CA ASN A 354 18.60 -14.35 33.04
C ASN A 354 18.81 -12.99 32.36
N VAL A 355 17.77 -12.38 31.77
CA VAL A 355 17.85 -11.03 31.20
C VAL A 355 18.29 -10.00 32.25
N GLN A 356 17.76 -10.09 33.47
CA GLN A 356 18.17 -9.21 34.57
C GLN A 356 19.64 -9.45 34.95
N ALA A 357 20.01 -10.69 35.26
CA ALA A 357 21.37 -11.03 35.70
C ALA A 357 22.44 -10.74 34.62
N MET A 358 22.20 -11.15 33.38
CA MET A 358 23.14 -10.91 32.27
C MET A 358 23.12 -9.45 31.83
N GLY A 359 22.01 -8.75 31.99
CA GLY A 359 21.92 -7.31 31.76
C GLY A 359 22.77 -6.50 32.73
N GLU A 360 22.77 -6.85 34.01
CA GLU A 360 23.65 -6.25 35.02
C GLU A 360 25.13 -6.53 34.72
N LEU A 361 25.47 -7.76 34.31
CA LEU A 361 26.82 -8.10 33.89
C LEU A 361 27.24 -7.30 32.66
N LEU A 362 26.40 -7.26 31.62
CA LEU A 362 26.67 -6.54 30.37
C LEU A 362 26.89 -5.05 30.64
N SER A 363 26.02 -4.43 31.45
CA SER A 363 26.13 -3.03 31.86
C SER A 363 27.49 -2.72 32.50
N ARG A 364 27.83 -3.48 33.55
CA ARG A 364 29.06 -3.30 34.31
C ARG A 364 30.29 -3.49 33.42
N ARG A 365 30.32 -4.56 32.61
CA ARG A 365 31.45 -4.87 31.74
C ARG A 365 31.62 -3.86 30.61
N LEU A 366 30.54 -3.38 29.99
CA LEU A 366 30.60 -2.28 29.01
C LEU A 366 31.16 -1.00 29.65
N GLN A 367 30.69 -0.65 30.85
CA GLN A 367 31.18 0.53 31.57
C GLN A 367 32.66 0.41 31.94
N GLU A 368 33.11 -0.75 32.42
CA GLU A 368 34.51 -1.02 32.75
C GLU A 368 35.44 -0.93 31.53
N ARG A 369 35.00 -1.49 30.38
CA ARG A 369 35.84 -1.59 29.18
C ARG A 369 35.83 -0.36 28.30
N LEU A 370 34.70 0.34 28.20
CA LEU A 370 34.49 1.45 27.26
C LEU A 370 34.14 2.77 27.93
N GLY A 371 33.80 2.77 29.23
CA GLY A 371 33.36 3.97 29.94
C GLY A 371 34.41 5.07 30.02
N ALA A 372 35.70 4.74 29.96
CA ALA A 372 36.81 5.71 29.92
C ALA A 372 37.26 6.06 28.49
N HIS A 373 36.74 5.40 27.45
CA HIS A 373 37.17 5.63 26.07
C HIS A 373 36.84 7.07 25.64
N PRO A 374 37.78 7.80 25.00
CA PRO A 374 37.61 9.22 24.66
C PRO A 374 36.49 9.47 23.65
N ASN A 375 36.19 8.50 22.77
CA ASN A 375 35.11 8.61 21.79
C ASN A 375 33.79 7.95 22.22
N VAL A 376 33.68 7.47 23.45
CA VAL A 376 32.42 6.91 23.99
C VAL A 376 31.80 7.92 24.94
N GLY A 377 30.69 8.52 24.52
CA GLY A 377 30.01 9.58 25.27
C GLY A 377 29.10 9.02 26.35
N ASN A 378 28.25 8.05 25.99
CA ASN A 378 27.28 7.49 26.93
C ASN A 378 26.95 6.03 26.65
N ILE A 379 27.00 5.20 27.70
CA ILE A 379 26.58 3.80 27.72
C ILE A 379 25.31 3.73 28.57
N ARG A 380 24.20 3.26 28.00
CA ARG A 380 22.89 3.28 28.67
C ARG A 380 21.98 2.16 28.20
N GLY A 381 21.05 1.76 29.05
CA GLY A 381 20.14 0.67 28.76
C GLY A 381 19.50 0.08 30.00
N ARG A 382 18.70 -0.97 29.80
CA ARG A 382 18.12 -1.83 30.84
C ARG A 382 18.03 -3.27 30.32
N GLY A 383 18.12 -4.26 31.21
CA GLY A 383 18.10 -5.68 30.82
C GLY A 383 19.17 -5.99 29.76
N LEU A 384 18.78 -6.66 28.68
CA LEU A 384 19.66 -6.94 27.52
C LEU A 384 19.36 -5.99 26.36
N PHE A 385 19.27 -4.69 26.65
CA PHE A 385 18.99 -3.65 25.67
C PHE A 385 19.84 -2.40 25.94
N TRP A 386 21.05 -2.39 25.38
CA TRP A 386 22.08 -1.40 25.68
C TRP A 386 22.52 -0.64 24.43
N GLY A 387 22.70 0.67 24.57
CA GLY A 387 23.25 1.55 23.55
C GLY A 387 24.58 2.13 23.96
N ILE A 388 25.49 2.26 23.00
CA ILE A 388 26.79 2.92 23.14
C ILE A 388 26.80 4.07 22.14
N GLU A 389 26.78 5.31 22.64
CA GLU A 389 26.84 6.52 21.82
C GLU A 389 28.27 7.04 21.71
N PHE A 390 28.65 7.39 20.48
CA PHE A 390 29.97 7.85 20.12
C PHE A 390 30.00 9.38 19.95
N VAL A 391 31.09 9.99 20.41
CA VAL A 391 31.30 11.44 20.41
C VAL A 391 32.71 11.77 19.94
N ALA A 392 32.86 12.90 19.26
CA ALA A 392 34.16 13.44 18.86
C ALA A 392 34.90 14.05 20.05
N ASP A 393 34.16 14.70 20.96
CA ASP A 393 34.66 15.28 22.21
C ASP A 393 33.74 14.86 23.36
N LYS A 394 34.29 14.14 24.33
CA LYS A 394 33.54 13.60 25.47
C LYS A 394 33.17 14.64 26.52
N GLU A 395 34.03 15.62 26.76
CA GLU A 395 33.77 16.66 27.76
C GLU A 395 32.67 17.60 27.28
N LYS A 396 32.69 17.95 25.99
CA LYS A 396 31.65 18.78 25.36
C LYS A 396 30.42 17.99 24.92
N MET A 397 30.53 16.66 24.89
CA MET A 397 29.52 15.75 24.34
C MET A 397 29.23 15.99 22.85
N ASP A 398 30.21 16.52 22.11
CA ASP A 398 30.04 16.87 20.70
C ASP A 398 29.93 15.60 19.84
N PRO A 399 28.89 15.46 19.00
CA PRO A 399 28.75 14.31 18.13
C PRO A 399 29.78 14.36 16.99
N PHE A 400 30.05 13.21 16.37
CA PHE A 400 30.78 13.15 15.10
C PHE A 400 29.99 13.81 13.95
N PRO A 401 30.68 14.33 12.92
CA PRO A 401 30.07 14.69 11.64
C PRO A 401 29.27 13.52 11.03
N VAL A 402 28.15 13.82 10.37
CA VAL A 402 27.23 12.79 9.82
C VAL A 402 27.90 11.99 8.69
N GLU A 403 28.75 12.65 7.93
CA GLU A 403 29.54 12.13 6.81
C GLU A 403 30.57 11.06 7.22
N ASP A 404 30.93 11.00 8.50
CA ASP A 404 31.87 9.99 9.00
C ASP A 404 31.20 8.62 9.16
N HIS A 405 29.87 8.57 9.21
CA HIS A 405 29.07 7.34 9.26
C HIS A 405 29.53 6.34 10.34
N VAL A 406 29.97 6.85 11.50
CA VAL A 406 30.68 6.08 12.55
C VAL A 406 29.91 4.83 12.96
N ALA A 407 28.60 4.93 13.26
CA ALA A 407 27.82 3.77 13.71
C ALA A 407 27.80 2.66 12.66
N VAL A 408 27.60 3.01 11.38
CA VAL A 408 27.55 2.05 10.27
C VAL A 408 28.92 1.42 10.05
N ALA A 409 29.98 2.23 10.03
CA ALA A 409 31.33 1.76 9.78
C ALA A 409 31.82 0.80 10.88
N ILE A 410 31.47 1.07 12.14
CA ILE A 410 31.71 0.14 13.26
C ILE A 410 30.95 -1.18 13.05
N CYS A 411 29.67 -1.13 12.65
CA CYS A 411 28.89 -2.34 12.40
C CYS A 411 29.47 -3.18 11.26
N GLU A 412 29.85 -2.56 10.14
CA GLU A 412 30.47 -3.24 9.01
C GLU A 412 31.81 -3.86 9.38
N ARG A 413 32.65 -3.14 10.14
CA ARG A 413 33.92 -3.66 10.64
C ARG A 413 33.71 -4.81 11.64
N GLY A 414 32.66 -4.78 12.45
CA GLY A 414 32.30 -5.88 13.36
C GLY A 414 32.04 -7.21 12.65
N LEU A 415 31.55 -7.17 11.40
CA LEU A 415 31.33 -8.37 10.57
C LEU A 415 32.61 -8.93 9.94
N ALA A 416 33.75 -8.24 10.07
CA ALA A 416 35.03 -8.71 9.57
C ALA A 416 35.51 -9.94 10.36
N LYS A 417 36.42 -10.72 9.75
CA LYS A 417 36.96 -11.98 10.29
C LYS A 417 37.59 -11.85 11.68
N ASP A 418 38.07 -10.66 12.02
CA ASP A 418 38.82 -10.41 13.26
C ASP A 418 37.91 -10.19 14.49
N TYR A 419 36.63 -9.86 14.25
CA TYR A 419 35.67 -9.57 15.31
C TYR A 419 34.47 -10.52 15.30
N CYS A 420 33.93 -10.84 14.12
CA CYS A 420 32.79 -11.75 13.93
C CYS A 420 31.61 -11.47 14.88
N VAL A 421 31.26 -10.18 15.07
CA VAL A 421 30.16 -9.74 15.94
C VAL A 421 29.21 -8.82 15.20
N SER A 422 27.92 -9.06 15.31
CA SER A 422 26.87 -8.20 14.75
C SER A 422 26.29 -7.29 15.82
N VAL A 423 26.32 -5.98 15.58
CA VAL A 423 25.68 -4.94 16.38
C VAL A 423 24.76 -4.10 15.50
N TYR A 424 23.78 -3.41 16.08
CA TYR A 424 22.78 -2.67 15.30
C TYR A 424 23.09 -1.15 15.27
N PRO A 425 23.24 -0.52 14.09
CA PRO A 425 23.55 0.90 14.01
C PRO A 425 22.30 1.78 14.19
N GLY A 426 22.49 2.93 14.83
CA GLY A 426 21.51 4.01 14.88
C GLY A 426 22.16 5.39 14.82
N THR A 427 21.37 6.39 14.42
CA THR A 427 21.82 7.78 14.26
C THR A 427 20.76 8.76 14.76
N GLY A 428 21.16 10.00 15.01
CA GLY A 428 20.26 11.09 15.42
C GLY A 428 20.04 11.22 16.93
N SER A 429 20.84 10.54 17.76
CA SER A 429 20.67 10.56 19.23
C SER A 429 20.95 11.93 19.85
N ALA A 430 21.71 12.80 19.19
CA ALA A 430 22.05 14.11 19.71
C ALA A 430 20.96 15.15 19.46
N ASP A 431 20.48 15.25 18.22
CA ASP A 431 19.57 16.34 17.79
C ASP A 431 18.53 15.91 16.75
N GLY A 432 18.41 14.60 16.46
CA GLY A 432 17.54 14.07 15.40
C GLY A 432 18.25 13.82 14.06
N ILE A 433 19.46 14.39 13.88
CA ILE A 433 20.28 14.26 12.68
C ILE A 433 21.66 13.67 13.03
N ARG A 434 22.37 14.27 13.98
CA ARG A 434 23.70 13.87 14.48
C ARG A 434 23.60 12.96 15.70
N GLY A 435 24.69 12.25 15.99
CA GLY A 435 24.80 11.36 17.14
C GLY A 435 24.72 9.90 16.71
N ASP A 436 25.88 9.28 16.58
CA ASP A 436 26.07 7.89 16.20
C ASP A 436 26.02 6.99 17.43
N HIS A 437 25.28 5.89 17.33
CA HIS A 437 25.28 4.87 18.38
C HIS A 437 25.14 3.47 17.80
N ILE A 438 25.60 2.48 18.57
CA ILE A 438 25.31 1.07 18.32
C ILE A 438 24.44 0.50 19.43
N ILE A 439 23.62 -0.49 19.09
CA ILE A 439 22.77 -1.23 20.02
C ILE A 439 23.30 -2.65 20.16
N VAL A 440 23.44 -3.06 21.42
CA VAL A 440 23.82 -4.40 21.88
C VAL A 440 22.60 -4.99 22.59
N SER A 441 22.01 -6.01 21.99
CA SER A 441 20.81 -6.69 22.47
C SER A 441 20.84 -8.19 22.16
N PRO A 442 21.73 -8.95 22.83
CA PRO A 442 21.85 -10.40 22.64
C PRO A 442 20.55 -11.12 23.04
N ALA A 443 20.44 -12.40 22.68
CA ALA A 443 19.30 -13.23 23.05
C ALA A 443 19.21 -13.44 24.58
N PHE A 444 18.02 -13.75 25.08
CA PHE A 444 17.73 -13.89 26.51
C PHE A 444 18.35 -15.13 27.15
N ASN A 445 18.75 -16.10 26.34
CA ASN A 445 19.48 -17.30 26.75
C ASN A 445 21.01 -17.12 26.66
N VAL A 446 21.51 -15.89 26.47
CA VAL A 446 22.94 -15.58 26.51
C VAL A 446 23.55 -15.97 27.85
N ARG A 447 24.77 -16.51 27.81
CA ARG A 447 25.53 -16.94 28.98
C ARG A 447 26.54 -15.90 29.43
N SER A 448 27.01 -16.02 30.67
CA SER A 448 27.95 -15.06 31.25
C SER A 448 29.26 -14.94 30.47
N ASP A 449 29.84 -16.05 30.04
CA ASP A 449 31.05 -16.07 29.19
C ASP A 449 30.81 -15.51 27.79
N GLU A 450 29.61 -15.68 27.23
CA GLU A 450 29.23 -15.02 25.97
C GLU A 450 29.12 -13.50 26.16
N ILE A 451 28.56 -13.01 27.27
CA ILE A 451 28.57 -11.58 27.61
C ILE A 451 30.00 -11.04 27.67
N GLU A 452 30.91 -11.77 28.34
CA GLU A 452 32.32 -11.37 28.39
C GLU A 452 32.95 -11.29 27.00
N TRP A 453 32.70 -12.31 26.18
CA TRP A 453 33.19 -12.32 24.81
C TRP A 453 32.62 -11.17 23.96
N ILE A 454 31.32 -10.88 24.06
CA ILE A 454 30.66 -9.78 23.34
C ILE A 454 31.33 -8.46 23.71
N VAL A 455 31.48 -8.19 25.00
CA VAL A 455 32.08 -6.94 25.48
C VAL A 455 33.52 -6.83 25.03
N ASP A 456 34.30 -7.90 25.13
CA ASP A 456 35.70 -7.90 24.70
C ASP A 456 35.84 -7.70 23.18
N ALA A 457 34.96 -8.30 22.38
CA ALA A 457 34.93 -8.12 20.93
C ALA A 457 34.53 -6.69 20.54
N ILE A 458 33.51 -6.12 21.17
CA ILE A 458 33.07 -4.74 20.92
C ILE A 458 34.13 -3.74 21.37
N ALA A 459 34.77 -3.97 22.52
CA ALA A 459 35.84 -3.09 23.01
C ALA A 459 37.01 -3.05 22.04
N ARG A 460 37.52 -4.22 21.61
CA ARG A 460 38.57 -4.29 20.58
C ARG A 460 38.14 -3.61 19.28
N LEU A 461 36.90 -3.85 18.85
CA LEU A 461 36.35 -3.24 17.64
C LEU A 461 36.37 -1.70 17.72
N VAL A 462 35.93 -1.13 18.83
CA VAL A 462 35.89 0.32 19.06
C VAL A 462 37.31 0.88 19.15
N ASP A 463 38.18 0.24 19.94
CA ASP A 463 39.58 0.65 20.11
C ASP A 463 40.30 0.69 18.75
N ASP A 464 40.22 -0.40 17.98
CA ASP A 464 40.87 -0.51 16.68
C ASP A 464 40.24 0.40 15.62
N PHE A 465 38.94 0.69 15.73
CA PHE A 465 38.24 1.63 14.84
C PHE A 465 38.77 3.05 15.02
N PHE A 466 38.82 3.54 16.26
CA PHE A 466 39.29 4.90 16.52
C PHE A 466 40.82 5.03 16.47
N ALA A 467 41.59 3.98 16.77
CA ALA A 467 43.05 3.98 16.64
C ALA A 467 43.52 4.01 15.18
N ALA A 468 42.78 3.38 14.26
CA ALA A 468 43.08 3.44 12.82
C ALA A 468 42.80 4.83 12.20
N GLY A 469 42.17 5.73 12.96
CA GLY A 469 41.61 6.99 12.47
C GLY A 469 40.34 6.76 11.65
N ILE A 470 39.51 7.79 11.53
CA ILE A 470 38.35 7.79 10.62
C ILE A 470 38.90 7.95 9.19
N ALA A 471 39.50 6.88 8.67
CA ALA A 471 39.91 6.82 7.28
C ALA A 471 38.63 6.69 6.44
N ALA A 472 38.38 7.66 5.55
CA ALA A 472 37.28 7.63 4.60
C ALA A 472 37.35 6.35 3.73
N GLY A 473 36.67 5.30 4.15
CA GLY A 473 36.70 3.98 3.53
C GLY A 473 35.30 3.46 3.25
N GLY A 474 34.99 3.25 1.97
CA GLY A 474 34.13 2.15 1.53
C GLY A 474 32.67 2.45 1.17
N ALA A 475 32.40 2.51 -0.14
CA ALA A 475 31.16 2.11 -0.83
C ALA A 475 29.80 2.81 -0.60
N ARG A 476 29.56 3.63 0.43
CA ARG A 476 28.29 4.42 0.53
C ARG A 476 28.27 5.77 -0.20
N ASN A 477 29.37 6.10 -0.88
CA ASN A 477 29.54 7.36 -1.60
C ASN A 477 28.83 7.37 -2.96
N ARG A 478 27.53 7.67 -2.97
CA ARG A 478 26.85 8.42 -4.06
C ARG A 478 25.38 8.75 -3.69
N ILE A 479 25.19 9.71 -2.79
CA ILE A 479 24.03 10.66 -2.71
C ILE A 479 24.38 11.89 -1.81
N HIS A 480 25.67 12.18 -1.56
CA HIS A 480 26.07 13.15 -0.51
C HIS A 480 26.93 14.34 -0.96
N GLN A 481 26.67 14.93 -2.14
CA GLN A 481 27.27 16.23 -2.47
C GLN A 481 26.27 17.15 -3.15
N HIS A 482 25.79 18.16 -2.42
CA HIS A 482 25.70 19.56 -2.87
C HIS A 482 25.58 20.44 -1.62
N ILE A 483 26.67 21.14 -1.28
CA ILE A 483 26.76 22.52 -0.75
C ILE A 483 28.08 22.68 0.04
N HIS A 484 29.03 23.30 -0.67
CA HIS A 484 30.21 24.09 -0.25
C HIS A 484 31.39 23.48 0.53
N ARG A 485 32.49 23.30 -0.22
CA ARG A 485 33.92 23.32 0.16
C ARG A 485 34.36 24.70 0.68
N HIS A 486 35.48 24.79 1.42
CA HIS A 486 36.73 25.53 1.08
C HIS A 486 37.86 25.34 2.14
N SER A 487 39.05 24.88 1.68
CA SER A 487 40.47 25.16 2.10
C SER A 487 40.89 25.13 3.59
N SER A 488 42.09 24.71 4.06
CA SER A 488 43.45 24.53 3.48
C SER A 488 44.38 23.85 4.53
N HIS A 489 45.44 23.16 4.06
CA HIS A 489 46.56 22.46 4.78
C HIS A 489 47.53 23.42 5.57
N PRO A 490 48.81 23.10 6.02
CA PRO A 490 49.63 21.83 6.08
C PRO A 490 50.64 21.67 7.31
N TRP A 491 51.46 20.57 7.29
CA TRP A 491 52.83 20.33 7.87
C TRP A 491 52.96 19.73 9.31
N THR A 492 53.90 18.84 9.75
CA THR A 492 54.85 17.81 9.23
C THR A 492 55.57 17.06 10.40
N THR A 493 56.08 15.84 10.14
CA THR A 493 57.34 15.16 10.61
C THR A 493 57.58 14.49 12.00
N ASN A 494 57.96 13.20 11.90
CA ASN A 494 59.16 12.47 12.41
C ASN A 494 59.29 11.75 13.79
N MET A 495 59.56 10.44 13.66
CA MET A 495 60.68 9.60 14.20
C MET A 495 60.75 9.07 15.67
N ALA A 496 60.74 7.72 15.76
CA ALA A 496 61.84 6.81 16.19
C ALA A 496 62.04 6.29 17.66
N VAL A 497 62.02 4.93 17.76
CA VAL A 497 63.02 3.98 18.38
C VAL A 497 63.06 3.68 19.91
N GLY A 498 63.21 2.38 20.27
CA GLY A 498 64.00 1.92 21.45
C GLY A 498 63.42 0.84 22.40
N VAL A 499 63.40 -0.48 22.09
CA VAL A 499 64.24 -1.63 22.60
C VAL A 499 64.52 -1.79 24.13
N THR A 500 64.19 -2.96 24.73
CA THR A 500 65.09 -4.00 25.37
C THR A 500 64.56 -4.76 26.63
N ASN A 501 64.69 -6.11 26.52
CA ASN A 501 64.91 -7.24 27.46
C ASN A 501 65.08 -7.11 28.99
N GLY A 502 64.73 -8.21 29.70
CA GLY A 502 65.32 -8.67 30.98
C GLY A 502 64.74 -10.00 31.48
N ARG A 503 65.52 -10.83 32.20
CA ARG A 503 65.41 -12.30 32.35
C ARG A 503 65.55 -12.76 33.83
N ASN A 504 65.25 -14.04 34.07
CA ASN A 504 65.68 -14.95 35.17
C ASN A 504 64.95 -14.79 36.53
N ALA A 505 64.40 -15.82 37.21
CA ALA A 505 64.80 -17.21 37.58
C ALA A 505 65.66 -17.28 38.86
N ALA A 506 65.13 -17.93 39.92
CA ALA A 506 65.81 -18.95 40.78
C ALA A 506 65.03 -19.28 42.08
N ASP A 507 65.24 -20.53 42.52
CA ASP A 507 65.10 -21.14 43.85
C ASP A 507 63.70 -21.55 44.35
N GLU A 508 63.27 -22.82 44.24
CA GLU A 508 63.81 -24.08 44.79
C GLU A 508 63.91 -24.14 46.32
N GLU A 509 63.21 -25.16 46.85
CA GLU A 509 63.62 -25.94 48.01
C GLU A 509 63.11 -25.57 49.42
N ALA A 510 61.78 -25.65 49.59
CA ALA A 510 61.15 -25.99 50.88
C ALA A 510 60.29 -27.27 50.75
N ARG A 511 60.94 -28.36 50.33
CA ARG A 511 60.43 -29.74 50.30
C ARG A 511 60.60 -30.43 51.68
N ALA A 512 59.70 -30.22 52.63
CA ALA A 512 59.77 -31.00 53.88
C ALA A 512 58.44 -31.40 54.55
N GLU A 513 57.28 -31.09 53.96
CA GLU A 513 55.97 -31.48 54.56
C GLU A 513 55.13 -32.44 53.71
N VAL A 514 55.66 -32.94 52.57
CA VAL A 514 54.90 -33.82 51.66
C VAL A 514 55.15 -35.32 51.93
N ASP A 515 55.96 -35.68 52.93
CA ASP A 515 56.32 -37.07 53.23
C ASP A 515 55.21 -37.93 53.86
N VAL A 516 54.09 -37.33 54.27
CA VAL A 516 52.92 -38.09 54.77
C VAL A 516 51.96 -38.52 53.64
N LEU A 517 52.13 -38.01 52.41
CA LEU A 517 51.39 -38.46 51.21
C LEU A 517 52.04 -39.66 50.51
N ASN A 518 53.33 -39.93 50.79
CA ASN A 518 54.13 -40.95 50.10
C ASN A 518 53.72 -42.41 50.42
N SER A 519 53.02 -42.67 51.52
CA SER A 519 52.56 -44.02 51.89
C SER A 519 51.37 -44.54 51.06
N ARG A 520 50.51 -43.64 50.53
CA ARG A 520 49.42 -44.02 49.61
C ARG A 520 49.86 -44.08 48.16
N LEU A 521 51.01 -43.50 47.82
CA LEU A 521 51.56 -43.50 46.47
C LEU A 521 52.12 -44.88 46.08
N GLU A 522 52.68 -45.63 47.03
CA GLU A 522 53.47 -46.85 46.76
C GLU A 522 52.66 -48.01 46.13
N LYS A 523 51.36 -48.13 46.49
CA LYS A 523 50.46 -49.11 45.84
C LYS A 523 50.07 -48.71 44.41
N THR A 524 50.02 -47.41 44.13
CA THR A 524 49.79 -46.87 42.78
C THR A 524 51.07 -46.97 41.93
N THR A 525 52.24 -46.79 42.54
CA THR A 525 53.55 -46.89 41.86
C THR A 525 53.85 -48.28 41.30
N GLN A 526 53.39 -49.37 41.93
CA GLN A 526 53.56 -50.72 41.37
C GLN A 526 52.70 -50.97 40.13
N LEU A 527 51.49 -50.40 40.07
CA LEU A 527 50.63 -50.46 38.89
C LEU A 527 51.19 -49.59 37.76
N THR A 528 51.68 -48.39 38.10
CA THR A 528 52.35 -47.48 37.18
C THR A 528 53.63 -48.11 36.62
N LYS A 529 54.48 -48.79 37.42
CA LYS A 529 55.69 -49.47 36.93
C LYS A 529 55.41 -50.55 35.88
N LYS A 530 54.30 -51.29 36.01
CA LYS A 530 53.90 -52.30 35.00
C LYS A 530 53.42 -51.66 33.71
N ILE A 531 52.68 -50.55 33.79
CA ILE A 531 52.23 -49.77 32.64
C ILE A 531 53.42 -49.07 31.96
N GLN A 532 54.36 -48.53 32.74
CA GLN A 532 55.57 -47.84 32.26
C GLN A 532 56.58 -48.80 31.62
N ALA A 533 56.65 -50.06 32.05
CA ALA A 533 57.44 -51.11 31.38
C ALA A 533 56.83 -51.57 30.05
N CYS A 534 55.50 -51.53 29.90
CA CYS A 534 54.83 -51.76 28.62
C CYS A 534 54.95 -50.55 27.67
N LEU A 535 54.81 -49.33 28.20
CA LEU A 535 55.03 -48.09 27.45
C LEU A 535 56.49 -47.94 27.00
N GLY A 536 57.48 -48.28 27.84
CA GLY A 536 58.90 -48.23 27.46
C GLY A 536 59.26 -49.19 26.33
N ARG A 537 58.65 -50.39 26.29
CA ARG A 537 58.80 -51.32 25.15
C ARG A 537 58.15 -50.77 23.88
N LEU A 538 56.96 -50.20 23.99
CA LEU A 538 56.25 -49.58 22.85
C LEU A 538 56.96 -48.32 22.33
N GLU A 539 57.58 -47.55 23.22
CA GLU A 539 58.30 -46.32 22.93
C GLU A 539 59.67 -46.58 22.30
N THR A 540 60.33 -47.69 22.69
CA THR A 540 61.58 -48.14 22.04
C THR A 540 61.32 -48.68 20.63
N THR A 541 60.23 -49.44 20.44
CA THR A 541 59.78 -49.87 19.10
C THR A 541 59.30 -48.68 18.26
N GLY A 542 58.61 -47.72 18.87
CA GLY A 542 58.14 -46.48 18.23
C GLY A 542 59.24 -45.46 17.91
N LYS A 543 60.41 -45.53 18.56
CA LYS A 543 61.62 -44.77 18.20
C LYS A 543 62.35 -45.42 17.02
N SER A 544 62.52 -46.74 17.04
CA SER A 544 63.14 -47.48 15.93
C SER A 544 62.33 -47.38 14.63
N VAL A 545 61.00 -47.36 14.70
CA VAL A 545 60.14 -47.11 13.52
C VAL A 545 60.21 -45.65 13.06
N ARG A 546 60.33 -44.67 13.96
CA ARG A 546 60.47 -43.24 13.60
C ARG A 546 61.81 -42.91 12.94
N ASP A 547 62.91 -43.51 13.42
CA ASP A 547 64.25 -43.27 12.88
C ASP A 547 64.45 -43.90 11.49
N VAL A 548 63.69 -44.95 11.15
CA VAL A 548 63.69 -45.59 9.82
C VAL A 548 62.62 -44.99 8.88
N ALA A 549 61.46 -44.58 9.39
CA ALA A 549 60.36 -44.05 8.56
C ALA A 549 60.51 -42.55 8.22
N GLY A 550 61.27 -41.77 9.00
CA GLY A 550 61.49 -40.35 8.74
C GLY A 550 62.12 -40.05 7.37
N PRO A 551 63.24 -40.70 7.00
CA PRO A 551 63.86 -40.53 5.68
C PRO A 551 63.01 -41.10 4.53
N LEU A 552 62.32 -42.22 4.76
CA LEU A 552 61.48 -42.89 3.76
C LEU A 552 60.20 -42.10 3.44
N ASN A 553 59.57 -41.45 4.40
CA ASN A 553 58.41 -40.58 4.15
C ASN A 553 58.80 -39.26 3.45
N GLY A 554 60.02 -38.76 3.68
CA GLY A 554 60.55 -37.59 2.99
C GLY A 554 60.80 -37.85 1.50
N GLU A 555 61.44 -38.98 1.17
CA GLU A 555 61.70 -39.38 -0.22
C GLU A 555 60.42 -39.85 -0.94
N THR A 556 59.49 -40.54 -0.25
CA THR A 556 58.20 -40.94 -0.84
C THR A 556 57.31 -39.73 -1.13
N LYS A 557 57.31 -38.70 -0.28
CA LYS A 557 56.62 -37.43 -0.57
C LYS A 557 57.25 -36.69 -1.75
N LYS A 558 58.58 -36.68 -1.88
CA LYS A 558 59.25 -36.09 -3.04
C LYS A 558 58.90 -36.84 -4.34
N LEU A 559 58.85 -38.16 -4.31
CA LEU A 559 58.42 -39.00 -5.43
C LEU A 559 56.94 -38.82 -5.79
N GLN A 560 56.04 -38.68 -4.81
CA GLN A 560 54.63 -38.36 -5.05
C GLN A 560 54.45 -36.96 -5.62
N VAL A 561 55.17 -35.95 -5.10
CA VAL A 561 55.14 -34.59 -5.65
C VAL A 561 55.70 -34.58 -7.07
N LEU A 562 56.78 -35.32 -7.34
CA LEU A 562 57.34 -35.45 -8.69
C LEU A 562 56.39 -36.18 -9.65
N GLY A 563 55.75 -37.27 -9.21
CA GLY A 563 54.75 -38.00 -9.99
C GLY A 563 53.54 -37.14 -10.34
N ASN A 564 52.99 -36.42 -9.35
CA ASN A 564 51.88 -35.49 -9.56
C ASN A 564 52.28 -34.34 -10.50
N ASN A 565 53.53 -33.85 -10.41
CA ASN A 565 54.04 -32.83 -11.33
C ASN A 565 54.20 -33.37 -12.75
N ILE A 566 54.66 -34.61 -12.93
CA ILE A 566 54.77 -35.27 -14.25
C ILE A 566 53.38 -35.48 -14.86
N GLU A 567 52.41 -35.96 -14.08
CA GLU A 567 51.02 -36.11 -14.53
C GLU A 567 50.38 -34.76 -14.88
N ALA A 568 50.63 -33.71 -14.09
CA ALA A 568 50.16 -32.36 -14.39
C ALA A 568 50.78 -31.80 -15.68
N VAL A 569 52.06 -32.06 -15.93
CA VAL A 569 52.75 -31.66 -17.16
C VAL A 569 52.25 -32.46 -18.37
N LEU A 570 52.04 -33.77 -18.25
CA LEU A 570 51.44 -34.59 -19.32
C LEU A 570 50.00 -34.16 -19.64
N ALA A 571 49.19 -33.84 -18.61
CA ALA A 571 47.85 -33.30 -18.80
C ALA A 571 47.87 -31.90 -19.46
N ALA A 572 48.88 -31.08 -19.18
CA ALA A 572 49.08 -29.79 -19.85
C ALA A 572 49.51 -29.95 -21.31
N ILE A 573 50.37 -30.93 -21.63
CA ILE A 573 50.78 -31.27 -23.01
C ILE A 573 49.57 -31.75 -23.82
N GLU A 574 48.75 -32.62 -23.25
CA GLU A 574 47.61 -33.19 -23.97
C GLU A 574 46.47 -32.17 -24.20
N ARG A 575 46.31 -31.21 -23.28
CA ARG A 575 45.46 -30.02 -23.48
C ARG A 575 45.90 -29.13 -24.65
N LEU A 576 47.19 -29.11 -24.97
CA LEU A 576 47.73 -28.31 -26.09
C LEU A 576 47.63 -29.04 -27.44
N ARG A 577 47.66 -30.38 -27.45
CA ARG A 577 47.70 -31.21 -28.67
C ARG A 577 46.32 -31.55 -29.23
N GLN A 578 45.38 -32.00 -28.39
CA GLN A 578 44.04 -32.43 -28.83
C GLN A 578 43.28 -31.44 -29.73
N PRO A 579 43.27 -30.12 -29.44
CA PRO A 579 42.46 -29.17 -30.22
C PRO A 579 42.99 -28.92 -31.65
N ALA A 580 44.27 -29.21 -31.91
CA ALA A 580 44.87 -29.06 -33.23
C ALA A 580 44.53 -30.24 -34.15
N ASP A 581 44.45 -31.46 -33.60
CA ASP A 581 44.15 -32.68 -34.37
C ASP A 581 42.65 -32.80 -34.72
N SER A 582 41.75 -32.32 -33.86
CA SER A 582 40.29 -32.38 -34.11
C SER A 582 39.74 -31.31 -35.07
N LYS A 583 40.57 -30.36 -35.51
CA LYS A 583 40.13 -29.20 -36.31
C LYS A 583 39.54 -29.61 -37.67
N ASN A 584 40.19 -30.54 -38.37
CA ASN A 584 39.85 -30.88 -39.76
C ASN A 584 38.50 -31.60 -39.87
N ASP A 585 38.19 -32.47 -38.91
CA ASP A 585 36.94 -33.24 -38.88
C ASP A 585 35.73 -32.33 -38.58
N GLU A 586 35.90 -31.40 -37.64
CA GLU A 586 34.85 -30.45 -37.29
C GLU A 586 34.64 -29.39 -38.39
N GLU A 587 35.70 -28.97 -39.09
CA GLU A 587 35.59 -28.04 -40.22
C GLU A 587 34.73 -28.61 -41.36
N GLN A 588 34.80 -29.92 -41.63
CA GLN A 588 33.94 -30.56 -42.63
C GLN A 588 32.45 -30.46 -42.25
N ILE A 589 32.13 -30.71 -40.97
CA ILE A 589 30.75 -30.63 -40.45
C ILE A 589 30.21 -29.20 -40.56
N ILE A 590 31.02 -28.19 -40.21
CA ILE A 590 30.61 -26.77 -40.33
C ILE A 590 30.41 -26.35 -41.78
N ARG A 591 31.20 -26.87 -42.74
CA ARG A 591 31.03 -26.56 -44.17
C ARG A 591 29.78 -27.19 -44.78
N MET A 592 29.32 -28.34 -44.27
CA MET A 592 28.09 -29.00 -44.73
C MET A 592 26.81 -28.23 -44.35
N GLY A 593 26.85 -27.45 -43.26
CA GLY A 593 25.72 -26.69 -42.75
C GLY A 593 24.72 -27.52 -41.92
N PRO A 594 23.86 -26.85 -41.11
CA PRO A 594 23.02 -27.50 -40.12
C PRO A 594 21.97 -28.45 -40.71
N ASP A 595 21.48 -28.18 -41.92
CA ASP A 595 20.44 -28.98 -42.56
C ASP A 595 20.96 -30.32 -43.12
N LYS A 596 22.20 -30.35 -43.65
CA LYS A 596 22.81 -31.56 -44.23
C LYS A 596 23.61 -32.39 -43.22
N ALA A 597 24.22 -31.74 -42.22
CA ALA A 597 24.98 -32.42 -41.17
C ALA A 597 24.08 -33.00 -40.06
N GLY A 598 22.83 -32.54 -39.97
CA GLY A 598 21.92 -32.84 -38.87
C GLY A 598 22.14 -31.90 -37.68
N LEU A 599 21.07 -31.25 -37.22
CA LEU A 599 21.13 -30.21 -36.19
C LEU A 599 21.87 -30.66 -34.91
N PRO A 600 21.61 -31.84 -34.31
CA PRO A 600 22.34 -32.26 -33.10
C PRO A 600 23.85 -32.43 -33.33
N ASN A 601 24.26 -33.00 -34.47
CA ASN A 601 25.66 -33.21 -34.82
C ASN A 601 26.37 -31.87 -35.08
N TYR A 602 25.68 -30.95 -35.76
CA TYR A 602 26.17 -29.61 -36.04
C TYR A 602 26.39 -28.79 -34.75
N LEU A 603 25.42 -28.83 -33.81
CA LEU A 603 25.53 -28.15 -32.51
C LEU A 603 26.67 -28.76 -31.66
N ALA A 604 26.83 -30.08 -31.67
CA ALA A 604 27.92 -30.75 -30.97
C ALA A 604 29.30 -30.35 -31.52
N SER A 605 29.42 -30.20 -32.85
CA SER A 605 30.62 -29.72 -33.52
C SER A 605 31.01 -28.30 -33.09
N ILE A 606 30.06 -27.36 -33.12
CA ILE A 606 30.32 -25.98 -32.67
C ILE A 606 30.71 -25.94 -31.17
N LYS A 607 30.07 -26.76 -30.33
CA LYS A 607 30.40 -26.84 -28.89
C LYS A 607 31.84 -27.30 -28.66
N ARG A 608 32.29 -28.31 -29.40
CA ARG A 608 33.68 -28.80 -29.33
C ARG A 608 34.67 -27.74 -29.83
N LEU A 609 34.35 -27.04 -30.92
CA LEU A 609 35.17 -25.93 -31.43
C LEU A 609 35.25 -24.74 -30.45
N THR A 610 34.16 -24.40 -29.77
CA THR A 610 34.15 -23.31 -28.77
C THR A 610 34.96 -23.68 -27.52
N LYS A 611 34.89 -24.94 -27.08
CA LYS A 611 35.73 -25.44 -25.98
C LYS A 611 37.22 -25.42 -26.37
N ALA A 612 37.55 -25.97 -27.53
CA ALA A 612 38.91 -25.95 -28.10
C ALA A 612 39.49 -24.53 -28.18
N LEU A 613 38.66 -23.56 -28.59
CA LEU A 613 39.03 -22.16 -28.65
C LEU A 613 39.29 -21.55 -27.25
N GLY A 614 38.48 -21.90 -26.25
CA GLY A 614 38.67 -21.48 -24.86
C GLY A 614 39.97 -22.01 -24.26
N ASP A 615 40.23 -23.30 -24.44
CA ASP A 615 41.43 -23.98 -23.96
C ASP A 615 42.70 -23.41 -24.61
N MET A 616 42.65 -23.14 -25.93
CA MET A 616 43.74 -22.49 -26.67
C MET A 616 43.99 -21.04 -26.23
N LYS A 617 42.95 -20.23 -25.98
CA LYS A 617 43.10 -18.86 -25.45
C LYS A 617 43.73 -18.82 -24.06
N ALA A 618 43.42 -19.79 -23.20
CA ALA A 618 43.99 -19.88 -21.85
C ALA A 618 45.50 -20.19 -21.86
N SER A 619 46.03 -20.82 -22.92
CA SER A 619 47.45 -21.17 -23.04
C SER A 619 48.41 -19.98 -23.21
N ASN A 620 47.93 -18.84 -23.71
CA ASN A 620 48.70 -17.60 -23.92
C ASN A 620 50.02 -17.76 -24.73
N LEU A 621 50.16 -18.82 -25.53
CA LEU A 621 51.35 -19.11 -26.33
C LEU A 621 51.32 -18.38 -27.68
N ARG A 622 52.42 -17.73 -28.05
CA ARG A 622 52.53 -17.01 -29.34
C ARG A 622 52.43 -17.95 -30.56
N SER A 623 52.80 -19.22 -30.39
CA SER A 623 52.72 -20.26 -31.43
C SER A 623 51.29 -20.75 -31.72
N THR A 624 50.33 -20.55 -30.82
CA THR A 624 48.92 -21.00 -30.99
C THR A 624 48.02 -19.91 -31.57
N GLN A 625 48.54 -18.69 -31.77
CA GLN A 625 47.77 -17.52 -32.20
C GLN A 625 47.10 -17.70 -33.58
N GLN A 626 47.76 -18.40 -34.52
CA GLN A 626 47.18 -18.70 -35.84
C GLN A 626 45.98 -19.65 -35.71
N THR A 627 46.13 -20.74 -34.95
CA THR A 627 45.04 -21.70 -34.69
C THR A 627 43.87 -21.07 -33.96
N VAL A 628 44.12 -20.18 -32.98
CA VAL A 628 43.07 -19.40 -32.30
C VAL A 628 42.27 -18.55 -33.29
N THR A 629 42.95 -17.86 -34.20
CA THR A 629 42.30 -17.00 -35.20
C THR A 629 41.40 -17.80 -36.15
N GLU A 630 41.85 -19.00 -36.54
CA GLU A 630 41.13 -19.87 -37.45
C GLU A 630 39.94 -20.57 -36.79
N LEU A 631 40.09 -21.03 -35.54
CA LEU A 631 38.98 -21.54 -34.72
C LEU A 631 37.93 -20.45 -34.46
N GLN A 632 38.34 -19.20 -34.20
CA GLN A 632 37.42 -18.07 -34.09
C GLN A 632 36.62 -17.85 -35.38
N ARG A 633 37.26 -17.99 -36.55
CA ARG A 633 36.59 -17.84 -37.84
C ARG A 633 35.57 -18.97 -38.07
N LEU A 634 35.91 -20.21 -37.74
CA LEU A 634 35.01 -21.36 -37.89
C LEU A 634 33.81 -21.29 -36.94
N VAL A 635 34.02 -20.94 -35.67
CA VAL A 635 32.92 -20.74 -34.70
C VAL A 635 31.99 -19.61 -35.15
N LYS A 636 32.55 -18.49 -35.64
CA LYS A 636 31.75 -17.38 -36.19
C LYS A 636 30.92 -17.82 -37.40
N LEU A 637 31.52 -18.54 -38.34
CA LEU A 637 30.83 -19.08 -39.52
C LEU A 637 29.69 -20.03 -39.11
N GLY A 638 29.94 -20.92 -38.14
CA GLY A 638 28.95 -21.87 -37.64
C GLY A 638 27.75 -21.18 -36.98
N ASN A 639 27.99 -20.18 -36.14
CA ASN A 639 26.92 -19.40 -35.50
C ASN A 639 26.09 -18.62 -36.54
N THR A 640 26.72 -17.99 -37.53
CA THR A 640 26.01 -17.28 -38.60
C THR A 640 25.17 -18.22 -39.47
N GLN A 641 25.66 -19.43 -39.76
CA GLN A 641 24.86 -20.43 -40.49
C GLN A 641 23.65 -20.92 -39.66
N LEU A 642 23.80 -21.04 -38.34
CA LEU A 642 22.71 -21.39 -37.43
C LEU A 642 21.65 -20.29 -37.38
N GLU A 643 22.05 -19.02 -37.27
CA GLU A 643 21.14 -17.87 -37.35
C GLU A 643 20.38 -17.82 -38.68
N ASN A 644 21.07 -18.04 -39.81
CA ASN A 644 20.45 -18.08 -41.14
C ASN A 644 19.48 -19.26 -41.32
N SER A 645 19.77 -20.40 -40.71
CA SER A 645 18.86 -21.57 -40.72
C SER A 645 17.61 -21.28 -39.87
N PHE A 646 17.77 -20.60 -38.73
CA PHE A 646 16.65 -20.17 -37.88
C PHE A 646 15.72 -19.20 -38.63
N ASP A 647 16.29 -18.16 -39.27
CA ASP A 647 15.55 -17.19 -40.09
C ASP A 647 14.75 -17.90 -41.21
N LYS A 648 15.41 -18.77 -41.99
CA LYS A 648 14.76 -19.52 -43.08
C LYS A 648 13.62 -20.40 -42.57
N LEU A 649 13.84 -21.12 -41.46
CA LEU A 649 12.83 -22.01 -40.90
C LEU A 649 11.61 -21.22 -40.41
N LEU A 650 11.82 -20.10 -39.72
CA LEU A 650 10.74 -19.26 -39.20
C LEU A 650 9.95 -18.54 -40.31
N ARG A 651 10.62 -18.06 -41.36
CA ARG A 651 9.96 -17.40 -42.51
C ARG A 651 9.13 -18.37 -43.34
N ASN A 652 9.57 -19.62 -43.49
CA ASN A 652 8.82 -20.63 -44.25
C ASN A 652 7.51 -21.04 -43.54
N GLU A 653 7.50 -21.02 -42.20
CA GLU A 653 6.34 -21.40 -41.39
C GLU A 653 5.43 -20.20 -41.05
N THR A 654 5.93 -18.97 -41.17
CA THR A 654 5.12 -17.77 -40.94
C THR A 654 4.30 -17.44 -42.19
N PRO A 655 2.95 -17.51 -42.12
CA PRO A 655 2.11 -17.17 -43.26
C PRO A 655 2.32 -15.70 -43.65
N ARG A 656 2.27 -15.38 -44.96
CA ARG A 656 2.45 -13.99 -45.44
C ARG A 656 1.42 -13.02 -44.87
N ALA A 657 0.17 -13.46 -44.73
CA ALA A 657 -0.91 -12.74 -44.07
C ALA A 657 -2.00 -13.73 -43.68
N ILE A 658 -2.68 -13.48 -42.57
CA ILE A 658 -3.95 -14.14 -42.24
C ILE A 658 -5.05 -13.10 -42.22
N GLU A 659 -6.28 -13.52 -42.50
CA GLU A 659 -7.48 -12.70 -42.35
C GLU A 659 -8.13 -13.03 -40.99
N PRO A 660 -7.95 -12.22 -39.94
CA PRO A 660 -8.40 -12.57 -38.59
C PRO A 660 -9.92 -12.76 -38.50
N LEU A 661 -10.69 -12.06 -39.35
CA LEU A 661 -12.14 -12.17 -39.40
C LEU A 661 -12.61 -13.59 -39.71
N HIS A 662 -11.86 -14.36 -40.51
CA HIS A 662 -12.17 -15.76 -40.78
C HIS A 662 -12.16 -16.63 -39.52
N PHE A 663 -11.22 -16.36 -38.62
CA PHE A 663 -11.03 -17.14 -37.38
C PHE A 663 -12.08 -16.76 -36.33
N ILE A 664 -12.37 -15.47 -36.22
CA ILE A 664 -13.40 -14.95 -35.31
C ILE A 664 -14.79 -15.48 -35.72
N THR A 665 -15.18 -15.29 -36.99
CA THR A 665 -16.53 -15.66 -37.46
C THR A 665 -16.79 -17.17 -37.45
N LYS A 666 -15.74 -17.99 -37.67
CA LYS A 666 -15.84 -19.45 -37.64
C LYS A 666 -15.48 -20.06 -36.28
N ASN A 667 -15.20 -19.23 -35.27
CA ASN A 667 -14.74 -19.63 -33.95
C ASN A 667 -13.60 -20.68 -33.99
N LYS A 668 -12.59 -20.42 -34.84
CA LYS A 668 -11.41 -21.28 -35.00
C LYS A 668 -10.23 -20.72 -34.21
N PRO A 669 -9.37 -21.59 -33.63
CA PRO A 669 -8.16 -21.13 -32.98
C PRO A 669 -7.21 -20.46 -33.98
N PHE A 670 -6.49 -19.44 -33.52
CA PHE A 670 -5.43 -18.81 -34.30
C PHE A 670 -4.25 -19.77 -34.48
N PRO A 671 -3.55 -19.73 -35.63
CA PRO A 671 -2.52 -20.70 -35.96
C PRO A 671 -1.27 -20.56 -35.08
N VAL A 672 -0.81 -21.67 -34.50
CA VAL A 672 0.48 -21.82 -33.80
C VAL A 672 1.45 -22.65 -34.63
N LEU A 673 2.74 -22.57 -34.33
CA LEU A 673 3.75 -23.40 -35.00
C LEU A 673 3.59 -24.89 -34.62
N SER A 674 4.06 -25.79 -35.48
CA SER A 674 3.97 -27.24 -35.22
C SER A 674 5.04 -27.73 -34.23
N GLN A 675 4.75 -28.85 -33.55
CA GLN A 675 5.61 -29.43 -32.50
C GLN A 675 7.04 -29.77 -32.96
N ASP A 676 7.22 -30.30 -34.19
CA ASP A 676 8.56 -30.55 -34.76
C ASP A 676 9.38 -29.26 -34.89
N LYS A 677 8.71 -28.15 -35.20
CA LYS A 677 9.34 -26.84 -35.38
C LYS A 677 9.68 -26.20 -34.04
N PHE A 678 8.86 -26.37 -33.01
CA PHE A 678 9.21 -25.97 -31.64
C PHE A 678 10.50 -26.65 -31.18
N ALA A 679 10.62 -27.97 -31.37
CA ALA A 679 11.82 -28.71 -30.99
C ALA A 679 13.07 -28.18 -31.71
N ARG A 680 12.99 -27.94 -33.02
CA ARG A 680 14.13 -27.43 -33.81
C ARG A 680 14.51 -25.99 -33.43
N LEU A 681 13.54 -25.07 -33.38
CA LEU A 681 13.78 -23.65 -33.06
C LEU A 681 14.27 -23.49 -31.62
N GLY A 682 13.69 -24.24 -30.67
CA GLY A 682 14.11 -24.25 -29.27
C GLY A 682 15.53 -24.76 -29.06
N LEU A 683 15.93 -25.83 -29.77
CA LEU A 683 17.30 -26.35 -29.74
C LEU A 683 18.33 -25.32 -30.25
N MET A 684 18.00 -24.59 -31.32
CA MET A 684 18.87 -23.54 -31.87
C MET A 684 19.00 -22.36 -30.89
N ASN A 685 17.89 -21.91 -30.30
CA ASN A 685 17.89 -20.85 -29.31
C ASN A 685 18.69 -21.22 -28.05
N SER A 686 18.47 -22.40 -27.48
CA SER A 686 19.19 -22.86 -26.28
C SER A 686 20.70 -22.89 -26.49
N PHE A 687 21.15 -23.20 -27.71
CA PHE A 687 22.56 -23.21 -28.05
C PHE A 687 23.15 -21.80 -28.15
N VAL A 688 22.53 -20.92 -28.95
CA VAL A 688 23.02 -19.54 -29.17
C VAL A 688 22.95 -18.72 -27.89
N ALA A 689 21.90 -18.86 -27.08
CA ALA A 689 21.80 -18.19 -25.79
C ALA A 689 22.95 -18.59 -24.85
N GLY A 690 23.37 -19.86 -24.87
CA GLY A 690 24.53 -20.34 -24.10
C GLY A 690 25.86 -19.70 -24.55
N VAL A 691 26.07 -19.58 -25.86
CA VAL A 691 27.29 -18.97 -26.45
C VAL A 691 27.32 -17.46 -26.25
N TYR A 692 26.18 -16.78 -26.38
CA TYR A 692 26.05 -15.32 -26.19
C TYR A 692 26.35 -14.92 -24.73
N ARG A 693 25.87 -15.69 -23.75
CA ARG A 693 26.18 -15.46 -22.32
C ARG A 693 27.66 -15.65 -21.99
N GLN A 694 28.36 -16.56 -22.68
CA GLN A 694 29.80 -16.81 -22.47
C GLN A 694 30.71 -15.76 -23.11
N SER A 695 30.23 -15.05 -24.13
CA SER A 695 31.03 -14.08 -24.89
C SER A 695 30.98 -12.65 -24.35
N GLY A 696 30.39 -12.44 -23.17
CA GLY A 696 30.37 -11.13 -22.50
C GLY A 696 29.38 -10.13 -23.11
N GLY A 697 28.39 -10.59 -23.87
CA GLY A 697 27.31 -9.75 -24.39
C GLY A 697 26.46 -9.20 -23.24
N ALA A 698 26.75 -7.96 -22.82
CA ALA A 698 26.04 -7.25 -21.75
C ALA A 698 24.72 -6.61 -22.21
N GLY A 699 23.98 -7.29 -23.09
CA GLY A 699 22.71 -6.82 -23.67
C GLY A 699 21.48 -7.39 -22.95
N ALA A 700 20.34 -6.69 -23.03
CA ALA A 700 19.05 -7.21 -22.57
C ALA A 700 18.69 -8.54 -23.29
N PRO A 701 17.85 -9.43 -22.74
CA PRO A 701 17.49 -10.73 -23.35
C PRO A 701 17.03 -10.66 -24.82
N GLN A 702 16.33 -9.57 -25.18
CA GLN A 702 15.90 -9.21 -26.54
C GLN A 702 17.05 -8.87 -27.52
N GLU A 703 18.28 -8.76 -27.04
CA GLU A 703 19.45 -8.43 -27.87
C GLU A 703 20.15 -9.65 -28.48
N SER A 704 19.74 -10.86 -28.07
CA SER A 704 20.18 -12.11 -28.70
C SER A 704 19.90 -12.08 -30.20
N PRO A 705 20.85 -12.47 -31.08
CA PRO A 705 20.65 -12.49 -32.52
C PRO A 705 19.40 -13.28 -32.95
N ILE A 706 19.14 -14.43 -32.31
CA ILE A 706 17.95 -15.25 -32.59
C ILE A 706 16.66 -14.55 -32.14
N ALA A 707 16.67 -13.89 -30.97
CA ALA A 707 15.51 -13.14 -30.49
C ALA A 707 15.17 -11.97 -31.44
N LYS A 708 16.18 -11.26 -31.97
CA LYS A 708 15.98 -10.19 -32.96
C LYS A 708 15.35 -10.68 -34.25
N ILE A 709 15.85 -11.79 -34.81
CA ILE A 709 15.28 -12.41 -36.02
C ILE A 709 13.81 -12.80 -35.78
N TYR A 710 13.52 -13.40 -34.61
CA TYR A 710 12.16 -13.77 -34.25
C TYR A 710 11.23 -12.54 -34.18
N ILE A 711 11.65 -11.51 -33.44
CA ILE A 711 10.89 -10.26 -33.28
C ILE A 711 10.63 -9.61 -34.64
N GLU A 712 11.63 -9.51 -35.52
CA GLU A 712 11.50 -8.88 -36.84
C GLU A 712 10.44 -9.57 -37.71
N ILE A 713 10.49 -10.91 -37.81
CA ILE A 713 9.56 -11.68 -38.63
C ILE A 713 8.15 -11.67 -38.05
N ARG A 714 8.03 -11.95 -36.75
CA ARG A 714 6.71 -12.15 -36.11
C ARG A 714 5.98 -10.83 -35.85
N SER A 715 6.70 -9.75 -35.53
CA SER A 715 6.07 -8.43 -35.36
C SER A 715 5.48 -7.90 -36.67
N GLN A 716 6.15 -8.12 -37.81
CA GLN A 716 5.62 -7.77 -39.12
C GLN A 716 4.35 -8.58 -39.44
N TYR A 717 4.38 -9.89 -39.16
CA TYR A 717 3.20 -10.76 -39.33
C TYR A 717 1.98 -10.27 -38.53
N LEU A 718 2.15 -9.98 -37.24
CA LEU A 718 1.08 -9.47 -36.38
C LEU A 718 0.55 -8.13 -36.88
N SER A 719 1.43 -7.21 -37.25
CA SER A 719 1.05 -5.88 -37.75
C SER A 719 0.27 -5.97 -39.07
N SER A 720 0.71 -6.81 -40.02
CA SER A 720 0.05 -6.97 -41.31
C SER A 720 -1.33 -7.63 -41.19
N ALA A 721 -1.53 -8.55 -40.25
CA ALA A 721 -2.82 -9.19 -40.02
C ALA A 721 -3.88 -8.21 -39.46
N LEU A 722 -3.44 -7.19 -38.71
CA LEU A 722 -4.33 -6.30 -37.96
C LEU A 722 -4.68 -4.98 -38.66
N VAL A 723 -3.89 -4.57 -39.66
CA VAL A 723 -4.01 -3.22 -40.28
C VAL A 723 -5.38 -2.96 -40.95
N ASN A 724 -6.00 -4.00 -41.54
CA ASN A 724 -7.30 -3.88 -42.18
C ASN A 724 -8.41 -3.61 -41.15
N LEU A 725 -8.35 -4.27 -39.99
CA LEU A 725 -9.31 -4.08 -38.89
C LEU A 725 -9.12 -2.74 -38.19
N ALA A 726 -7.88 -2.27 -38.06
CA ALA A 726 -7.58 -0.91 -37.59
C ALA A 726 -8.24 0.15 -38.49
N THR A 727 -8.12 0.00 -39.82
CA THR A 727 -8.74 0.91 -40.81
C THR A 727 -10.28 0.79 -40.83
N ALA A 728 -10.82 -0.42 -40.65
CA ALA A 728 -12.26 -0.64 -40.51
C ALA A 728 -12.82 0.06 -39.26
N SER A 729 -12.07 0.05 -38.16
CA SER A 729 -12.49 0.69 -36.90
C SER A 729 -12.63 2.21 -37.05
N THR A 730 -11.69 2.88 -37.75
CA THR A 730 -11.75 4.33 -37.96
C THR A 730 -12.79 4.74 -39.00
N SER A 731 -12.99 3.96 -40.06
CA SER A 731 -14.00 4.24 -41.08
C SER A 731 -15.43 4.06 -40.58
N THR A 732 -15.70 3.03 -39.77
CA THR A 732 -17.02 2.75 -39.19
C THR A 732 -17.45 3.73 -38.11
N ALA A 733 -16.55 4.57 -37.60
CA ALA A 733 -16.91 5.66 -36.69
C ALA A 733 -17.73 6.76 -37.40
N LYS A 734 -17.53 6.97 -38.71
CA LYS A 734 -18.25 8.00 -39.48
C LYS A 734 -19.67 7.53 -39.79
N LYS A 735 -20.65 8.06 -39.06
CA LYS A 735 -22.08 7.76 -39.24
C LYS A 735 -22.63 8.33 -40.55
N LYS A 736 -23.62 7.63 -41.14
CA LYS A 736 -24.39 8.13 -42.30
C LYS A 736 -25.20 9.38 -41.99
N ASN A 737 -25.68 9.52 -40.75
CA ASN A 737 -26.34 10.71 -40.23
C ASN A 737 -25.49 11.29 -39.07
N PRO A 738 -24.91 12.50 -39.21
CA PRO A 738 -24.09 13.10 -38.16
C PRO A 738 -24.80 13.32 -36.82
N ASP A 739 -26.11 13.57 -36.86
CA ASP A 739 -26.91 13.91 -35.68
C ASP A 739 -27.45 12.68 -34.93
N ALA A 740 -27.29 11.47 -35.49
CA ALA A 740 -27.76 10.24 -34.86
C ALA A 740 -26.89 9.87 -33.64
N ILE A 741 -27.50 9.47 -32.54
CA ILE A 741 -26.78 8.97 -31.36
C ILE A 741 -26.10 7.64 -31.70
N TYR A 742 -24.85 7.48 -31.26
CA TYR A 742 -24.09 6.25 -31.42
C TYR A 742 -24.79 5.06 -30.75
N ARG A 743 -24.75 3.89 -31.41
CA ARG A 743 -25.31 2.62 -30.88
C ARG A 743 -24.20 1.60 -30.69
N ALA A 744 -24.27 0.88 -29.56
CA ALA A 744 -23.29 -0.14 -29.22
C ALA A 744 -23.11 -1.18 -30.34
N GLY A 745 -21.87 -1.62 -30.57
CA GLY A 745 -21.54 -2.68 -31.53
C GLY A 745 -21.56 -2.26 -33.00
N THR A 746 -21.74 -0.97 -33.31
CA THR A 746 -21.71 -0.46 -34.69
C THR A 746 -20.30 -0.16 -35.20
N ASN A 747 -19.30 -0.09 -34.30
CA ASN A 747 -17.91 0.18 -34.65
C ASN A 747 -17.06 -1.09 -34.72
N GLY A 748 -16.07 -1.12 -35.61
CA GLY A 748 -15.17 -2.26 -35.81
C GLY A 748 -14.15 -2.54 -34.68
N ILE A 749 -14.03 -1.67 -33.68
CA ILE A 749 -13.03 -1.77 -32.61
C ILE A 749 -13.14 -3.06 -31.79
N GLY A 750 -14.35 -3.59 -31.59
CA GLY A 750 -14.56 -4.86 -30.89
C GLY A 750 -13.94 -6.05 -31.62
N THR A 751 -14.20 -6.15 -32.93
CA THR A 751 -13.58 -7.18 -33.79
C THR A 751 -12.07 -7.02 -33.85
N TYR A 752 -11.58 -5.78 -33.87
CA TYR A 752 -10.14 -5.51 -33.84
C TYR A 752 -9.49 -6.00 -32.53
N ALA A 753 -10.11 -5.72 -31.36
CA ALA A 753 -9.63 -6.18 -30.06
C ALA A 753 -9.65 -7.72 -29.94
N GLN A 754 -10.73 -8.38 -30.41
CA GLN A 754 -10.81 -9.85 -30.42
C GLN A 754 -9.72 -10.48 -31.29
N ALA A 755 -9.44 -9.89 -32.47
CA ALA A 755 -8.34 -10.33 -33.33
C ALA A 755 -6.98 -10.20 -32.63
N MET A 756 -6.75 -9.08 -31.93
CA MET A 756 -5.53 -8.85 -31.15
C MET A 756 -5.38 -9.88 -30.02
N GLU A 757 -6.44 -10.15 -29.26
CA GLU A 757 -6.40 -11.12 -28.16
C GLU A 757 -5.96 -12.51 -28.67
N GLY A 758 -6.65 -13.03 -29.70
CA GLY A 758 -6.37 -14.36 -30.23
C GLY A 758 -4.96 -14.48 -30.83
N LEU A 759 -4.53 -13.47 -31.59
CA LEU A 759 -3.19 -13.42 -32.17
C LEU A 759 -2.10 -13.35 -31.10
N PHE A 760 -2.22 -12.46 -30.11
CA PHE A 760 -1.21 -12.27 -29.08
C PHE A 760 -1.09 -13.49 -28.16
N VAL A 761 -2.20 -14.13 -27.84
CA VAL A 761 -2.19 -15.40 -27.09
C VAL A 761 -1.45 -16.49 -27.87
N SER A 762 -1.76 -16.66 -29.15
CA SER A 762 -1.08 -17.66 -29.99
C SER A 762 0.41 -17.37 -30.12
N GLU A 763 0.79 -16.08 -30.13
CA GLU A 763 2.19 -15.67 -30.17
C GLU A 763 2.92 -15.94 -28.86
N TYR A 764 2.27 -15.69 -27.72
CA TYR A 764 2.82 -16.03 -26.41
C TYR A 764 3.09 -17.53 -26.28
N GLU A 765 2.17 -18.37 -26.77
CA GLU A 765 2.37 -19.82 -26.83
C GLU A 765 3.58 -20.21 -27.70
N ASN A 766 3.76 -19.58 -28.87
CA ASN A 766 4.95 -19.82 -29.69
C ASN A 766 6.25 -19.45 -28.94
N ILE A 767 6.25 -18.31 -28.23
CA ILE A 767 7.41 -17.83 -27.47
C ILE A 767 7.74 -18.77 -26.30
N CYS A 768 6.73 -19.22 -25.54
CA CYS A 768 6.92 -20.14 -24.42
C CYS A 768 7.57 -21.47 -24.84
N ASN A 769 7.31 -21.93 -26.07
CA ASN A 769 7.87 -23.18 -26.59
C ASN A 769 9.27 -23.02 -27.21
N ILE A 770 9.71 -21.81 -27.56
CA ILE A 770 11.00 -21.56 -28.25
C ILE A 770 12.04 -20.93 -27.28
N PHE A 771 11.60 -20.09 -26.36
CA PHE A 771 12.47 -19.27 -25.51
C PHE A 771 12.43 -19.70 -24.04
N THR A 772 13.45 -19.29 -23.28
CA THR A 772 13.51 -19.59 -21.84
C THR A 772 12.65 -18.61 -21.04
N ARG A 773 12.24 -18.99 -19.83
CA ARG A 773 11.31 -18.20 -19.00
C ARG A 773 11.77 -16.76 -18.75
N GLU A 774 13.07 -16.52 -18.69
CA GLU A 774 13.67 -15.19 -18.52
C GLU A 774 13.47 -14.28 -19.75
N ASP A 775 13.27 -14.88 -20.93
CA ASP A 775 13.15 -14.18 -22.21
C ASP A 775 11.67 -13.93 -22.60
N TRP A 776 10.71 -14.61 -21.97
CA TRP A 776 9.29 -14.59 -22.39
C TRP A 776 8.71 -13.18 -22.42
N GLY A 777 8.80 -12.43 -21.32
CA GLY A 777 8.29 -11.07 -21.23
C GLY A 777 8.95 -10.10 -22.23
N PRO A 778 10.30 -9.98 -22.23
CA PRO A 778 11.01 -9.08 -23.14
C PRO A 778 10.75 -9.36 -24.63
N VAL A 779 10.81 -10.64 -25.05
CA VAL A 779 10.59 -11.01 -26.46
C VAL A 779 9.13 -10.82 -26.86
N PHE A 780 8.19 -11.16 -25.99
CA PHE A 780 6.75 -10.96 -26.25
C PHE A 780 6.39 -9.47 -26.34
N GLY A 781 6.88 -8.66 -25.39
CA GLY A 781 6.70 -7.21 -25.40
C GLY A 781 7.23 -6.57 -26.69
N ALA A 782 8.45 -6.91 -27.09
CA ALA A 782 9.05 -6.39 -28.33
C ALA A 782 8.30 -6.84 -29.59
N THR A 783 7.82 -8.09 -29.63
CA THR A 783 7.10 -8.65 -30.78
C THR A 783 5.72 -7.97 -30.97
N CYS A 784 5.00 -7.70 -29.89
CA CYS A 784 3.69 -7.06 -29.93
C CYS A 784 3.75 -5.53 -30.12
N GLN A 785 4.92 -4.91 -29.93
CA GLN A 785 5.06 -3.45 -29.87
C GLN A 785 4.54 -2.72 -31.13
N PRO A 786 4.85 -3.14 -32.38
CA PRO A 786 4.33 -2.44 -33.56
C PRO A 786 2.80 -2.45 -33.65
N SER A 787 2.17 -3.58 -33.33
CA SER A 787 0.71 -3.71 -33.30
C SER A 787 0.07 -2.86 -32.18
N LEU A 788 0.73 -2.73 -31.03
CA LEU A 788 0.28 -1.85 -29.94
C LEU A 788 0.38 -0.36 -30.30
N VAL A 789 1.43 0.03 -31.04
CA VAL A 789 1.59 1.40 -31.56
C VAL A 789 0.47 1.73 -32.54
N GLU A 790 0.12 0.79 -33.43
CA GLU A 790 -0.97 0.95 -34.38
C GLU A 790 -2.33 1.06 -33.67
N LEU A 791 -2.60 0.21 -32.67
CA LEU A 791 -3.78 0.35 -31.82
C LEU A 791 -3.85 1.74 -31.17
N GLY A 792 -2.74 2.22 -30.62
CA GLY A 792 -2.65 3.56 -30.04
C GLY A 792 -2.90 4.69 -31.06
N ARG A 793 -2.55 4.49 -32.34
CA ARG A 793 -2.89 5.42 -33.44
C ARG A 793 -4.39 5.38 -33.73
N THR A 794 -4.98 4.20 -33.91
CA THR A 794 -6.42 4.01 -34.11
C THR A 794 -7.24 4.64 -32.99
N LEU A 795 -6.88 4.39 -31.72
CA LEU A 795 -7.56 4.97 -30.56
C LEU A 795 -7.48 6.50 -30.54
N ARG A 796 -6.35 7.09 -30.95
CA ARG A 796 -6.22 8.56 -31.05
C ARG A 796 -7.09 9.14 -32.17
N GLU A 797 -7.16 8.49 -33.32
CA GLU A 797 -8.03 8.92 -34.42
C GLU A 797 -9.51 8.84 -34.03
N LEU A 798 -9.93 7.74 -33.40
CA LEU A 798 -11.29 7.59 -32.84
C LEU A 798 -11.58 8.65 -31.78
N ASN A 799 -10.62 8.92 -30.88
CA ASN A 799 -10.76 9.96 -29.87
C ASN A 799 -10.93 11.36 -30.47
N GLY A 800 -10.21 11.65 -31.56
CA GLY A 800 -10.36 12.91 -32.30
C GLY A 800 -11.76 13.07 -32.88
N HIS A 801 -12.33 11.99 -33.43
CA HIS A 801 -13.71 11.99 -33.92
C HIS A 801 -14.73 12.21 -32.79
N ILE A 802 -14.58 11.51 -31.67
CA ILE A 802 -15.45 11.64 -30.50
C ILE A 802 -15.43 13.08 -29.96
N LYS A 803 -14.25 13.70 -29.87
CA LYS A 803 -14.12 15.09 -29.41
C LYS A 803 -14.84 16.09 -30.32
N ALA A 804 -14.86 15.84 -31.63
CA ALA A 804 -15.57 16.69 -32.57
C ALA A 804 -17.11 16.56 -32.47
N HIS A 805 -17.61 15.42 -31.97
CA HIS A 805 -19.04 15.09 -31.90
C HIS A 805 -19.46 14.61 -30.50
N MET A 806 -19.06 15.36 -29.45
CA MET A 806 -19.20 14.94 -28.06
C MET A 806 -20.64 14.59 -27.64
N THR A 807 -21.63 15.31 -28.16
CA THR A 807 -23.04 15.12 -27.78
C THR A 807 -23.65 13.83 -28.33
N THR A 808 -23.16 13.31 -29.45
CA THR A 808 -23.72 12.12 -30.11
C THR A 808 -22.81 10.89 -30.05
N ASP A 809 -21.49 11.08 -30.00
CA ASP A 809 -20.48 10.00 -30.11
C ASP A 809 -19.69 9.72 -28.81
N CYS A 810 -20.00 10.39 -27.69
CA CYS A 810 -19.39 10.06 -26.39
C CYS A 810 -19.60 8.59 -25.96
N TYR A 811 -20.68 7.94 -26.41
CA TYR A 811 -20.96 6.53 -26.14
C TYR A 811 -19.93 5.59 -26.76
N LEU A 812 -19.37 5.94 -27.93
CA LEU A 812 -18.26 5.19 -28.54
C LEU A 812 -17.04 5.21 -27.61
N ALA A 813 -16.82 6.29 -26.86
CA ALA A 813 -15.74 6.35 -25.86
C ALA A 813 -15.97 5.34 -24.73
N TYR A 814 -17.22 5.18 -24.27
CA TYR A 814 -17.57 4.22 -23.22
C TYR A 814 -17.34 2.78 -23.70
N GLU A 815 -17.77 2.46 -24.92
CA GLU A 815 -17.56 1.15 -25.54
C GLU A 815 -16.06 0.83 -25.73
N ILE A 816 -15.28 1.79 -26.23
CA ILE A 816 -13.83 1.62 -26.36
C ILE A 816 -13.17 1.35 -25.00
N VAL A 817 -13.58 2.08 -23.94
CA VAL A 817 -13.07 1.87 -22.58
C VAL A 817 -13.37 0.47 -22.08
N GLU A 818 -14.58 -0.05 -22.32
CA GLU A 818 -14.93 -1.43 -21.96
C GLU A 818 -14.09 -2.45 -22.72
N ILE A 819 -14.10 -2.39 -24.05
CA ILE A 819 -13.46 -3.38 -24.94
C ILE A 819 -11.95 -3.46 -24.69
N ILE A 820 -11.26 -2.32 -24.61
CA ILE A 820 -9.81 -2.31 -24.43
C ILE A 820 -9.42 -2.68 -22.98
N SER A 821 -10.26 -2.36 -22.00
CA SER A 821 -10.03 -2.82 -20.62
C SER A 821 -10.21 -4.34 -20.50
N GLU A 822 -11.20 -4.91 -21.18
CA GLU A 822 -11.40 -6.36 -21.24
C GLU A 822 -10.24 -7.07 -21.95
N LEU A 823 -9.81 -6.56 -23.11
CA LEU A 823 -8.62 -7.05 -23.81
C LEU A 823 -7.38 -7.05 -22.90
N SER A 824 -7.15 -5.94 -22.19
CA SER A 824 -6.02 -5.80 -21.26
C SER A 824 -6.07 -6.82 -20.12
N ASN A 825 -7.24 -7.02 -19.52
CA ASN A 825 -7.42 -7.99 -18.44
C ASN A 825 -7.29 -9.44 -18.92
N ASN A 826 -7.82 -9.77 -20.09
CA ASN A 826 -7.73 -11.10 -20.67
C ASN A 826 -6.28 -11.47 -21.03
N LEU A 827 -5.54 -10.52 -21.62
CA LEU A 827 -4.13 -10.71 -21.94
C LEU A 827 -3.30 -10.84 -20.66
N GLU A 828 -3.46 -9.95 -19.68
CA GLU A 828 -2.77 -10.05 -18.39
C GLU A 828 -2.99 -11.42 -17.73
N ARG A 829 -4.24 -11.92 -17.72
CA ARG A 829 -4.57 -13.21 -17.10
C ARG A 829 -3.89 -14.40 -17.80
N ARG A 830 -3.65 -14.31 -19.11
CA ARG A 830 -3.15 -15.42 -19.92
C ARG A 830 -1.64 -15.35 -20.17
N THR A 831 -1.07 -14.16 -20.25
CA THR A 831 0.34 -13.94 -20.61
C THR A 831 1.14 -13.27 -19.50
N GLY A 832 0.48 -12.59 -18.55
CA GLY A 832 1.13 -11.82 -17.47
C GLY A 832 1.82 -10.53 -17.94
N GLU A 833 1.57 -10.09 -19.18
CA GLU A 833 2.31 -9.02 -19.84
C GLU A 833 1.36 -8.04 -20.57
N LEU A 834 1.90 -6.89 -21.02
CA LEU A 834 1.26 -5.86 -21.88
C LEU A 834 0.18 -4.96 -21.25
N LYS A 835 -0.27 -5.24 -20.02
CA LYS A 835 -1.29 -4.43 -19.32
C LYS A 835 -0.98 -2.94 -19.28
N ASN A 836 0.27 -2.58 -18.98
CA ASN A 836 0.71 -1.19 -18.89
C ASN A 836 0.66 -0.47 -20.25
N SER A 837 1.07 -1.16 -21.33
CA SER A 837 1.06 -0.62 -22.69
C SER A 837 -0.37 -0.36 -23.18
N LEU A 838 -1.28 -1.31 -22.92
CA LEU A 838 -2.70 -1.15 -23.27
C LEU A 838 -3.38 -0.04 -22.44
N ALA A 839 -3.09 0.03 -21.14
CA ALA A 839 -3.59 1.09 -20.29
C ALA A 839 -3.10 2.49 -20.73
N ALA A 840 -1.84 2.59 -21.14
CA ALA A 840 -1.27 3.83 -21.67
C ALA A 840 -1.96 4.29 -22.96
N SER A 841 -2.22 3.36 -23.89
CA SER A 841 -2.94 3.65 -25.14
C SER A 841 -4.41 4.03 -24.92
N LEU A 842 -5.06 3.48 -23.88
CA LEU A 842 -6.47 3.77 -23.58
C LEU A 842 -6.69 5.11 -22.86
N LYS A 843 -5.68 5.60 -22.12
CA LYS A 843 -5.78 6.80 -21.27
C LYS A 843 -6.42 8.02 -21.96
N PRO A 844 -6.05 8.42 -23.20
CA PRO A 844 -6.65 9.59 -23.84
C PRO A 844 -8.15 9.47 -24.13
N VAL A 845 -8.63 8.27 -24.44
CA VAL A 845 -10.07 8.00 -24.65
C VAL A 845 -10.80 8.04 -23.32
N ARG A 846 -10.22 7.43 -22.27
CA ARG A 846 -10.81 7.44 -20.93
C ARG A 846 -10.97 8.86 -20.37
N GLU A 847 -9.99 9.75 -20.59
CA GLU A 847 -10.11 11.16 -20.19
C GLU A 847 -11.20 11.90 -20.98
N THR A 848 -11.37 11.57 -22.26
CA THR A 848 -12.43 12.15 -23.09
C THR A 848 -13.81 11.68 -22.60
N ALA A 849 -13.94 10.40 -22.25
CA ALA A 849 -15.13 9.83 -21.64
C ALA A 849 -15.45 10.39 -20.24
N LYS A 850 -14.44 10.84 -19.47
CA LYS A 850 -14.67 11.60 -18.23
C LYS A 850 -15.20 12.99 -18.53
N SER A 851 -14.60 13.67 -19.51
CA SER A 851 -14.97 15.04 -19.87
C SER A 851 -16.35 15.17 -20.53
N SER A 852 -16.88 14.08 -21.11
CA SER A 852 -18.22 14.09 -21.71
C SER A 852 -19.34 14.26 -20.67
N LEU A 853 -19.19 13.69 -19.47
CA LEU A 853 -20.21 13.74 -18.42
C LEU A 853 -20.59 15.17 -17.97
N PRO A 854 -19.65 16.07 -17.62
CA PRO A 854 -19.97 17.46 -17.32
C PRO A 854 -20.45 18.22 -18.56
N GLU A 855 -19.89 17.95 -19.75
CA GLU A 855 -20.29 18.63 -20.98
C GLU A 855 -21.73 18.32 -21.39
N LEU A 856 -22.19 17.07 -21.24
CA LEU A 856 -23.59 16.68 -21.49
C LEU A 856 -24.57 17.35 -20.53
N LEU A 857 -24.18 17.51 -19.27
CA LEU A 857 -24.99 18.22 -18.28
C LEU A 857 -25.10 19.70 -18.64
N GLU A 858 -23.98 20.33 -19.01
CA GLU A 858 -23.97 21.75 -19.36
C GLU A 858 -24.64 22.05 -20.69
N ASP A 859 -24.53 21.15 -21.67
CA ASP A 859 -25.30 21.19 -22.90
C ASP A 859 -26.82 21.25 -22.65
N THR A 860 -27.30 20.45 -21.69
CA THR A 860 -28.72 20.47 -21.27
C THR A 860 -29.15 21.86 -20.80
N LYS A 861 -28.34 22.50 -19.94
CA LYS A 861 -28.63 23.85 -19.45
C LYS A 861 -28.58 24.88 -20.57
N ARG A 862 -27.60 24.81 -21.47
CA ARG A 862 -27.46 25.72 -22.62
C ARG A 862 -28.65 25.63 -23.56
N ARG A 863 -29.06 24.40 -23.91
CA ARG A 863 -30.22 24.17 -24.79
C ARG A 863 -31.52 24.72 -24.18
N VAL A 864 -31.77 24.51 -22.88
CA VAL A 864 -32.93 25.12 -22.19
C VAL A 864 -32.83 26.65 -22.16
N SER A 865 -31.65 27.20 -21.90
CA SER A 865 -31.43 28.64 -21.82
C SER A 865 -31.62 29.35 -23.17
N SER A 866 -31.31 28.66 -24.27
CA SER A 866 -31.48 29.17 -25.64
C SER A 866 -32.93 29.22 -26.15
N LEU A 867 -33.88 28.61 -25.43
CA LEU A 867 -35.29 28.56 -25.86
C LEU A 867 -35.90 29.96 -25.89
N GLN A 868 -36.27 30.48 -27.06
CA GLN A 868 -36.79 31.84 -27.17
C GLN A 868 -38.25 31.99 -26.69
N THR A 869 -39.06 30.92 -26.81
CA THR A 869 -40.47 30.91 -26.43
C THR A 869 -40.81 29.64 -25.64
N LEU A 870 -41.84 29.73 -24.80
CA LEU A 870 -42.46 28.60 -24.11
C LEU A 870 -43.97 28.56 -24.41
N PRO A 871 -44.61 27.39 -24.40
CA PRO A 871 -46.06 27.27 -24.60
C PRO A 871 -46.85 28.06 -23.54
N MET A 872 -47.74 28.94 -23.99
CA MET A 872 -48.53 29.82 -23.12
C MET A 872 -49.64 29.10 -22.33
N ASP A 873 -49.92 27.85 -22.70
CA ASP A 873 -50.87 26.94 -22.07
C ASP A 873 -50.22 25.97 -21.07
N GLY A 874 -48.89 26.00 -20.95
CA GLY A 874 -48.11 25.12 -20.07
C GLY A 874 -47.79 23.74 -20.66
N ALA A 875 -47.93 23.54 -21.98
CA ALA A 875 -47.59 22.26 -22.61
C ALA A 875 -46.11 21.86 -22.42
N PRO A 876 -45.80 20.54 -22.35
CA PRO A 876 -44.43 20.05 -22.21
C PRO A 876 -43.59 20.32 -23.47
N ILE A 877 -42.27 20.36 -23.31
CA ILE A 877 -41.32 20.62 -24.40
C ILE A 877 -40.40 19.41 -24.68
N PRO A 878 -39.97 19.17 -25.94
CA PRO A 878 -39.23 17.97 -26.34
C PRO A 878 -37.93 17.71 -25.56
N ILE A 879 -37.24 18.78 -25.13
CA ILE A 879 -35.96 18.68 -24.41
C ILE A 879 -36.05 17.85 -23.12
N VAL A 880 -37.23 17.79 -22.48
CA VAL A 880 -37.46 16.96 -21.29
C VAL A 880 -37.32 15.49 -21.67
N SER A 881 -38.04 15.05 -22.70
CA SER A 881 -38.01 13.68 -23.19
C SER A 881 -36.66 13.30 -23.78
N GLU A 882 -36.00 14.21 -24.51
CA GLU A 882 -34.66 13.97 -25.07
C GLU A 882 -33.59 13.79 -23.98
N THR A 883 -33.65 14.58 -22.91
CA THR A 883 -32.70 14.45 -21.78
C THR A 883 -32.88 13.11 -21.07
N MET A 884 -34.12 12.66 -20.88
CA MET A 884 -34.42 11.37 -20.28
C MET A 884 -34.03 10.20 -21.19
N GLN A 885 -34.28 10.30 -22.49
CA GLN A 885 -33.84 9.29 -23.46
C GLN A 885 -32.31 9.16 -23.47
N ARG A 886 -31.58 10.27 -23.32
CA ARG A 886 -30.12 10.25 -23.18
C ARG A 886 -29.66 9.47 -21.95
N LEU A 887 -30.29 9.72 -20.79
CA LEU A 887 -29.98 8.99 -19.55
C LEU A 887 -30.30 7.50 -19.67
N GLN A 888 -31.39 7.14 -20.36
CA GLN A 888 -31.73 5.74 -20.65
C GLN A 888 -30.66 5.06 -21.50
N THR A 889 -30.21 5.70 -22.59
CA THR A 889 -29.12 5.16 -23.45
C THR A 889 -27.82 4.97 -22.68
N MET A 890 -27.53 5.81 -21.67
CA MET A 890 -26.33 5.62 -20.83
C MET A 890 -26.39 4.33 -19.99
N VAL A 891 -27.58 3.81 -19.69
CA VAL A 891 -27.72 2.54 -18.94
C VAL A 891 -27.16 1.36 -19.73
N ASP A 892 -27.24 1.38 -21.06
CA ASP A 892 -26.65 0.35 -21.93
C ASP A 892 -25.12 0.27 -21.78
N PHE A 893 -24.49 1.34 -21.29
CA PHE A 893 -23.05 1.46 -21.04
C PHE A 893 -22.72 1.55 -19.54
N LEU A 894 -23.58 1.01 -18.66
CA LEU A 894 -23.46 1.17 -17.22
C LEU A 894 -22.11 0.66 -16.66
N ARG A 895 -21.57 -0.42 -17.21
CA ARG A 895 -20.29 -1.01 -16.75
C ARG A 895 -19.08 -0.09 -17.01
N PRO A 896 -18.82 0.38 -18.24
CA PRO A 896 -17.73 1.33 -18.47
C PRO A 896 -17.99 2.68 -17.78
N ILE A 897 -19.23 3.15 -17.75
CA ILE A 897 -19.58 4.41 -17.08
C ILE A 897 -19.32 4.30 -15.57
N SER A 898 -19.69 3.21 -14.91
CA SER A 898 -19.39 2.98 -13.48
C SER A 898 -17.89 3.07 -13.20
N SER A 899 -17.06 2.46 -14.06
CA SER A 899 -15.59 2.52 -13.96
C SER A 899 -15.02 3.94 -14.19
N ILE A 900 -15.69 4.74 -15.02
CA ILE A 900 -15.34 6.14 -15.25
C ILE A 900 -15.79 7.00 -14.06
N MET A 901 -16.99 6.78 -13.54
CA MET A 901 -17.60 7.48 -12.41
C MET A 901 -16.80 7.29 -11.13
N VAL A 902 -16.38 6.07 -10.83
CA VAL A 902 -15.46 5.78 -9.71
C VAL A 902 -14.15 6.57 -9.85
N SER A 903 -13.64 6.73 -11.08
CA SER A 903 -12.42 7.52 -11.33
C SER A 903 -12.65 9.03 -11.31
N LEU A 904 -13.86 9.50 -11.58
CA LEU A 904 -14.23 10.91 -11.56
C LEU A 904 -14.55 11.38 -10.13
N GLY A 905 -15.04 10.47 -9.29
CA GLY A 905 -15.54 10.76 -7.95
C GLY A 905 -16.98 11.27 -7.98
N ASP A 906 -17.72 11.04 -6.89
CA ASP A 906 -19.09 11.55 -6.77
C ASP A 906 -19.11 13.09 -6.81
N GLY A 907 -20.02 13.64 -7.62
CA GLY A 907 -20.12 15.08 -7.87
C GLY A 907 -19.04 15.69 -8.78
N GLY A 908 -18.10 14.90 -9.30
CA GLY A 908 -17.01 15.38 -10.17
C GLY A 908 -17.44 15.94 -11.53
N TRP A 909 -18.72 15.82 -11.89
CA TRP A 909 -19.35 16.38 -13.09
C TRP A 909 -19.95 17.79 -12.90
N LYS A 910 -19.94 18.35 -11.68
CA LYS A 910 -20.49 19.70 -11.42
C LYS A 910 -19.47 20.78 -11.81
N SER A 911 -19.87 21.67 -12.73
CA SER A 911 -19.02 22.71 -13.38
C SER A 911 -18.19 23.61 -12.42
N ALA A 912 -18.59 23.77 -11.15
CA ALA A 912 -17.82 24.50 -10.14
C ALA A 912 -16.49 23.82 -9.72
N ALA A 913 -16.30 22.53 -10.07
CA ALA A 913 -15.02 21.85 -9.94
C ALA A 913 -14.08 22.10 -11.13
N ALA A 914 -14.63 22.43 -12.31
CA ALA A 914 -13.87 22.62 -13.55
C ALA A 914 -13.34 24.05 -13.75
N SER A 915 -13.92 25.06 -13.07
CA SER A 915 -13.48 26.47 -13.17
C SER A 915 -12.30 26.84 -12.27
N ARG A 916 -11.79 25.92 -11.45
CA ARG A 916 -10.50 26.06 -10.76
C ARG A 916 -9.39 25.50 -11.65
N GLY A 917 -9.07 26.25 -12.69
CA GLY A 917 -7.82 26.08 -13.43
C GLY A 917 -6.63 26.45 -12.53
N GLY A 918 -6.01 25.45 -11.93
CA GLY A 918 -4.74 25.53 -11.20
C GLY A 918 -4.15 24.12 -11.13
N GLY A 919 -2.92 23.95 -11.60
CA GLY A 919 -2.36 22.67 -12.05
C GLY A 919 -2.40 21.52 -11.04
N GLY A 920 -2.52 20.31 -11.57
CA GLY A 920 -1.85 19.07 -11.13
C GLY A 920 -2.04 18.51 -9.71
N ASP A 921 -2.34 19.30 -8.69
CA ASP A 921 -2.13 18.93 -7.28
C ASP A 921 -3.27 19.36 -6.33
N ALA A 922 -4.48 19.58 -6.82
CA ALA A 922 -5.63 19.76 -5.94
C ALA A 922 -6.10 18.40 -5.38
N ILE A 923 -5.67 18.09 -4.16
CA ILE A 923 -6.15 16.95 -3.37
C ILE A 923 -7.69 16.99 -3.32
N PRO A 924 -8.40 15.95 -3.81
CA PRO A 924 -9.86 15.88 -3.70
C PRO A 924 -10.27 15.92 -2.23
N SER A 925 -11.31 16.70 -1.89
CA SER A 925 -11.83 16.78 -0.53
C SER A 925 -12.22 15.39 -0.02
N LEU A 926 -11.93 15.10 1.26
CA LEU A 926 -12.16 13.81 1.94
C LEU A 926 -13.55 13.17 1.75
N ALA A 927 -14.56 13.91 1.29
CA ALA A 927 -15.89 13.38 0.96
C ALA A 927 -15.93 12.55 -0.34
N SER A 928 -14.89 12.60 -1.20
CA SER A 928 -14.87 11.90 -2.49
C SER A 928 -14.17 10.54 -2.48
N PHE A 929 -13.76 10.05 -1.30
CA PHE A 929 -13.17 8.73 -1.12
C PHE A 929 -13.95 7.96 -0.05
N ASP A 930 -15.23 7.72 -0.33
CA ASP A 930 -15.91 6.60 0.31
C ASP A 930 -15.29 5.29 -0.20
N ILE A 931 -14.73 4.55 0.75
CA ILE A 931 -14.11 3.25 0.56
C ILE A 931 -15.22 2.29 0.09
N GLY A 932 -15.30 2.06 -1.22
CA GLY A 932 -16.24 1.11 -1.82
C GLY A 932 -17.45 1.72 -2.53
N ALA A 933 -17.40 2.97 -2.99
CA ALA A 933 -18.51 3.57 -3.73
C ALA A 933 -18.90 2.72 -4.96
N ASP A 934 -20.13 2.20 -4.96
CA ASP A 934 -20.70 1.47 -6.09
C ASP A 934 -20.81 2.45 -7.28
N GLY A 935 -20.11 2.17 -8.38
CA GLY A 935 -20.16 3.03 -9.57
C GLY A 935 -21.57 3.21 -10.13
N LYS A 936 -22.51 2.28 -9.83
CA LYS A 936 -23.93 2.43 -10.14
C LYS A 936 -24.62 3.48 -9.28
N GLU A 937 -24.22 3.60 -8.01
CA GLU A 937 -24.74 4.61 -7.09
C GLU A 937 -24.27 6.01 -7.48
N ILE A 938 -22.99 6.16 -7.82
CA ILE A 938 -22.44 7.42 -8.36
C ILE A 938 -23.17 7.81 -9.66
N PHE A 939 -23.44 6.84 -10.54
CA PHE A 939 -24.23 7.09 -11.74
C PHE A 939 -25.68 7.51 -11.41
N ALA A 940 -26.31 6.95 -10.39
CA ALA A 940 -27.63 7.38 -9.93
C ALA A 940 -27.62 8.83 -9.42
N HIS A 941 -26.54 9.27 -8.75
CA HIS A 941 -26.34 10.66 -8.36
C HIS A 941 -26.19 11.58 -9.58
N TYR A 942 -25.41 11.17 -10.59
CA TYR A 942 -25.31 11.90 -11.86
C TYR A 942 -26.66 12.08 -12.56
N CYS A 943 -27.47 11.02 -12.62
CA CYS A 943 -28.83 11.09 -13.17
C CYS A 943 -29.70 12.07 -12.39
N THR A 944 -29.66 12.01 -11.05
CA THR A 944 -30.44 12.90 -10.18
C THR A 944 -30.02 14.36 -10.37
N ASP A 945 -28.72 14.64 -10.39
CA ASP A 945 -28.18 15.98 -10.63
C ASP A 945 -28.52 16.52 -12.02
N THR A 946 -28.54 15.65 -13.04
CA THR A 946 -28.92 16.03 -14.42
C THR A 946 -30.39 16.40 -14.48
N ILE A 947 -31.26 15.62 -13.82
CA ILE A 947 -32.69 15.90 -13.71
C ILE A 947 -32.92 17.21 -12.94
N GLU A 948 -32.20 17.42 -11.84
CA GLU A 948 -32.29 18.66 -11.06
C GLU A 948 -31.82 19.87 -11.87
N ALA A 949 -30.70 19.77 -12.58
CA ALA A 949 -30.20 20.82 -13.46
C ALA A 949 -31.20 21.17 -14.58
N LEU A 950 -31.83 20.16 -15.19
CA LEU A 950 -32.90 20.35 -16.16
C LEU A 950 -34.07 21.12 -15.52
N MET A 951 -34.58 20.68 -14.37
CA MET A 951 -35.72 21.31 -13.69
C MET A 951 -35.41 22.74 -13.23
N MET A 952 -34.20 23.01 -12.72
CA MET A 952 -33.75 24.35 -12.37
C MET A 952 -33.69 25.28 -13.59
N ALA A 953 -33.14 24.80 -14.71
CA ALA A 953 -33.07 25.58 -15.94
C ALA A 953 -34.48 25.87 -16.50
N LEU A 954 -35.39 24.89 -16.42
CA LEU A 954 -36.79 25.06 -16.83
C LEU A 954 -37.54 26.07 -15.96
N ASP A 955 -37.38 26.02 -14.63
CA ASP A 955 -38.00 27.02 -13.72
C ASP A 955 -37.44 28.42 -13.96
N ALA A 956 -36.12 28.56 -14.14
CA ALA A 956 -35.51 29.84 -14.46
C ALA A 956 -36.02 30.41 -15.79
N ARG A 957 -36.13 29.57 -16.84
CA ARG A 957 -36.65 30.00 -18.14
C ARG A 957 -38.14 30.30 -18.09
N ALA A 958 -38.93 29.50 -17.36
CA ALA A 958 -40.35 29.75 -17.13
C ALA A 958 -40.59 31.08 -16.42
N ARG A 959 -39.79 31.45 -15.41
CA ARG A 959 -39.88 32.77 -14.74
C ARG A 959 -39.66 33.95 -15.67
N LEU A 960 -38.80 33.79 -16.67
CA LEU A 960 -38.48 34.84 -17.63
C LEU A 960 -39.54 34.98 -18.73
N LEU A 961 -40.08 33.87 -19.23
CA LEU A 961 -40.94 33.85 -20.41
C LEU A 961 -42.44 33.72 -20.10
N LEU A 962 -42.82 33.14 -18.95
CA LEU A 962 -44.21 33.00 -18.52
C LEU A 962 -44.50 33.98 -17.38
N GLN A 963 -45.36 34.96 -17.62
CA GLN A 963 -45.63 36.03 -16.64
C GLN A 963 -46.60 35.64 -15.52
N LYS A 964 -47.43 34.59 -15.72
CA LYS A 964 -48.47 34.18 -14.77
C LYS A 964 -48.04 32.92 -14.02
N LYS A 965 -48.00 32.98 -12.67
CA LYS A 965 -47.62 31.87 -11.79
C LYS A 965 -48.40 30.55 -12.03
N PRO A 966 -49.71 30.54 -12.33
CA PRO A 966 -50.45 29.29 -12.55
C PRO A 966 -49.97 28.52 -13.78
N VAL A 967 -49.67 29.22 -14.87
CA VAL A 967 -49.16 28.61 -16.11
C VAL A 967 -47.77 28.01 -15.89
N MET A 968 -46.94 28.69 -15.09
CA MET A 968 -45.63 28.15 -14.67
C MET A 968 -45.79 26.88 -13.83
N GLY A 969 -46.77 26.86 -12.91
CA GLY A 969 -47.10 25.67 -12.12
C GLY A 969 -47.50 24.49 -12.99
N VAL A 970 -48.34 24.72 -14.01
CA VAL A 970 -48.74 23.68 -14.99
C VAL A 970 -47.54 23.16 -15.78
N PHE A 971 -46.72 24.05 -16.34
CA PHE A 971 -45.55 23.69 -17.12
C PHE A 971 -44.55 22.81 -16.35
N LEU A 972 -44.26 23.18 -15.10
CA LEU A 972 -43.36 22.41 -14.24
C LEU A 972 -43.98 21.06 -13.83
N ALA A 973 -45.27 21.01 -13.52
CA ALA A 973 -45.96 19.77 -13.16
C ALA A 973 -46.03 18.77 -14.33
N ASN A 974 -46.27 19.23 -15.55
CA ASN A 974 -46.20 18.40 -16.76
C ASN A 974 -44.80 17.82 -16.96
N SER A 975 -43.77 18.66 -16.80
CA SER A 975 -42.37 18.24 -16.94
C SER A 975 -41.98 17.16 -15.92
N VAL A 976 -42.37 17.33 -14.64
CA VAL A 976 -42.14 16.32 -13.59
C VAL A 976 -42.83 14.99 -13.91
N SER A 977 -44.09 15.05 -14.36
CA SER A 977 -44.88 13.84 -14.64
C SER A 977 -44.31 13.02 -15.79
N ILE A 978 -43.78 13.68 -16.82
CA ILE A 978 -43.08 13.01 -17.94
C ILE A 978 -41.78 12.36 -17.47
N ILE A 979 -40.98 13.07 -16.66
CA ILE A 979 -39.72 12.52 -16.11
C ILE A 979 -39.99 11.27 -15.27
N GLU A 980 -40.96 11.35 -14.35
CA GLU A 980 -41.34 10.22 -13.50
C GLU A 980 -41.82 9.01 -14.31
N ARG A 981 -42.67 9.24 -15.32
CA ARG A 981 -43.14 8.19 -16.23
C ARG A 981 -41.98 7.52 -16.97
N MET A 982 -41.05 8.31 -17.52
CA MET A 982 -39.89 7.78 -18.25
C MET A 982 -38.90 7.04 -17.35
N ILE A 983 -38.79 7.41 -16.06
CA ILE A 983 -38.00 6.64 -15.09
C ILE A 983 -38.67 5.28 -14.85
N GLN A 984 -39.97 5.27 -14.55
CA GLN A 984 -40.71 4.05 -14.22
C GLN A 984 -40.82 3.05 -15.37
N THR A 985 -40.85 3.50 -16.62
CA THR A 985 -40.96 2.62 -17.80
C THR A 985 -39.63 2.15 -18.38
N SER A 986 -38.50 2.41 -17.72
CA SER A 986 -37.17 2.07 -18.22
C SER A 986 -36.27 1.39 -17.17
N GLU A 987 -35.13 0.89 -17.62
CA GLU A 987 -34.06 0.31 -16.77
C GLU A 987 -33.43 1.33 -15.79
N LEU A 988 -33.88 2.59 -15.81
CA LEU A 988 -33.55 3.58 -14.78
C LEU A 988 -34.30 3.36 -13.46
N ALA A 989 -35.43 2.64 -13.47
CA ALA A 989 -36.25 2.45 -12.28
C ALA A 989 -35.47 1.83 -11.10
N PRO A 990 -34.72 0.72 -11.25
CA PRO A 990 -33.96 0.13 -10.13
C PRO A 990 -32.90 1.06 -9.54
N LEU A 991 -32.42 2.05 -10.31
CA LEU A 991 -31.38 2.99 -9.89
C LEU A 991 -31.95 4.23 -9.17
N LEU A 992 -33.15 4.67 -9.58
CA LEU A 992 -33.72 5.97 -9.19
C LEU A 992 -35.00 5.88 -8.35
N GLU A 993 -35.62 4.71 -8.19
CA GLU A 993 -36.88 4.54 -7.46
C GLU A 993 -36.80 5.07 -6.02
N ALA A 994 -35.72 4.73 -5.29
CA ALA A 994 -35.48 5.24 -3.93
C ALA A 994 -35.24 6.77 -3.87
N ARG A 995 -34.98 7.41 -5.01
CA ARG A 995 -34.59 8.83 -5.14
C ARG A 995 -35.68 9.69 -5.79
N LEU A 996 -36.84 9.11 -6.14
CA LEU A 996 -38.01 9.83 -6.68
C LEU A 996 -38.52 10.92 -5.72
N GLY A 997 -38.21 10.85 -4.42
CA GLY A 997 -38.51 11.91 -3.45
C GLY A 997 -37.93 13.28 -3.83
N ALA A 998 -36.87 13.35 -4.63
CA ALA A 998 -36.33 14.61 -5.14
C ALA A 998 -37.32 15.33 -6.09
N LEU A 999 -38.07 14.57 -6.90
CA LEU A 999 -39.09 15.11 -7.81
C LEU A 999 -40.32 15.64 -7.05
N GLU A 1000 -40.61 15.09 -5.88
CA GLU A 1000 -41.72 15.55 -5.03
C GLU A 1000 -41.53 17.02 -4.59
N THR A 1001 -40.30 17.47 -4.41
CA THR A 1001 -39.99 18.88 -4.11
C THR A 1001 -40.43 19.81 -5.25
N TRP A 1002 -40.16 19.40 -6.49
CA TRP A 1002 -40.59 20.13 -7.68
C TRP A 1002 -42.11 20.07 -7.89
N ARG A 1003 -42.73 18.92 -7.60
CA ARG A 1003 -44.19 18.76 -7.61
C ARG A 1003 -44.87 19.70 -6.62
N LYS A 1004 -44.39 19.76 -5.36
CA LYS A 1004 -44.88 20.70 -4.34
C LYS A 1004 -44.70 22.16 -4.73
N LYS A 1005 -43.56 22.51 -5.33
CA LYS A 1005 -43.30 23.86 -5.85
C LYS A 1005 -44.28 24.23 -6.97
N ALA A 1006 -44.52 23.32 -7.91
CA ALA A 1006 -45.50 23.49 -8.98
C ALA A 1006 -46.93 23.67 -8.41
N ALA A 1007 -47.34 22.84 -7.45
CA ALA A 1007 -48.60 22.96 -6.73
C ALA A 1007 -48.73 24.28 -5.97
N SER A 1008 -47.68 24.75 -5.31
CA SER A 1008 -47.70 26.06 -4.63
C SER A 1008 -47.84 27.23 -5.60
N LEU A 1009 -47.19 27.18 -6.77
CA LEU A 1009 -47.33 28.23 -7.79
C LEU A 1009 -48.74 28.26 -8.40
N TYR A 1010 -49.36 27.08 -8.52
CA TYR A 1010 -50.71 26.94 -9.03
C TYR A 1010 -51.77 27.40 -8.01
N THR A 1011 -51.69 26.89 -6.78
CA THR A 1011 -52.63 27.16 -5.67
C THR A 1011 -52.54 28.58 -5.10
N ASP A 1012 -51.55 29.39 -5.50
CA ASP A 1012 -51.48 30.81 -5.14
C ASP A 1012 -52.77 31.56 -5.55
N THR A 1013 -53.33 31.21 -6.71
CA THR A 1013 -54.63 31.75 -7.16
C THR A 1013 -55.80 31.36 -6.27
N CYS A 1014 -55.75 30.17 -5.66
CA CYS A 1014 -56.77 29.72 -4.73
C CYS A 1014 -56.74 30.52 -3.43
N LYS A 1015 -55.57 31.03 -3.02
CA LYS A 1015 -55.45 31.90 -1.84
C LYS A 1015 -56.13 33.25 -2.06
N ASP A 1016 -55.94 33.84 -3.23
CA ASP A 1016 -56.60 35.11 -3.60
C ASP A 1016 -58.14 34.97 -3.56
N VAL A 1017 -58.66 33.87 -4.11
CA VAL A 1017 -60.09 33.53 -4.05
C VAL A 1017 -60.55 33.29 -2.61
N SER A 1018 -59.74 32.60 -1.81
CA SER A 1018 -60.04 32.28 -0.41
C SER A 1018 -60.04 33.51 0.50
N MET A 1019 -59.29 34.57 0.18
CA MET A 1019 -59.28 35.82 0.96
C MET A 1019 -60.67 36.44 1.11
N HIS A 1020 -61.51 36.31 0.08
CA HIS A 1020 -62.89 36.82 0.12
C HIS A 1020 -63.78 36.06 1.12
N LEU A 1021 -63.36 34.88 1.59
CA LEU A 1021 -64.13 34.01 2.47
C LEU A 1021 -63.71 34.09 3.95
N PHE A 1022 -62.65 34.85 4.29
CA PHE A 1022 -62.22 35.03 5.68
C PHE A 1022 -63.02 36.12 6.42
N ASP A 1023 -63.27 35.88 7.70
CA ASP A 1023 -63.93 36.83 8.61
C ASP A 1023 -62.91 37.63 9.42
N VAL A 1024 -62.77 38.92 9.10
CA VAL A 1024 -62.10 39.92 9.95
C VAL A 1024 -63.19 40.84 10.49
N ILE A 1025 -63.91 40.40 11.53
CA ILE A 1025 -64.82 41.26 12.29
C ILE A 1025 -64.25 41.34 13.71
N HIS A 1026 -63.69 42.50 14.08
CA HIS A 1026 -63.40 42.82 15.46
C HIS A 1026 -64.73 42.95 16.21
N THR A 1027 -65.10 41.95 17.00
CA THR A 1027 -66.23 42.10 17.93
C THR A 1027 -65.83 43.08 19.02
N SER A 1028 -66.45 44.26 19.02
CA SER A 1028 -66.28 45.27 20.07
C SER A 1028 -66.80 44.73 21.41
N ARG A 1029 -65.98 44.85 22.45
CA ARG A 1029 -66.33 44.56 23.85
C ARG A 1029 -67.51 45.44 24.28
N GLY A 1030 -68.60 44.82 24.71
CA GLY A 1030 -69.68 45.48 25.45
C GLY A 1030 -70.86 44.53 25.70
N GLY A 1031 -71.02 44.06 26.94
CA GLY A 1031 -72.17 43.27 27.40
C GLY A 1031 -71.86 41.78 27.60
N GLY A 1032 -72.09 41.28 28.82
CA GLY A 1032 -71.71 39.93 29.26
C GLY A 1032 -72.29 38.80 28.41
N GLY A 1033 -71.40 38.03 27.79
CA GLY A 1033 -71.66 36.77 27.13
C GLY A 1033 -70.32 36.08 26.87
N GLY A 1034 -70.14 34.87 27.40
CA GLY A 1034 -68.88 34.13 27.31
C GLY A 1034 -68.45 33.86 25.86
N ARG A 1035 -67.13 33.85 25.62
CA ARG A 1035 -66.53 33.35 24.37
C ARG A 1035 -67.07 31.94 24.05
N PRO A 1036 -67.43 31.62 22.79
CA PRO A 1036 -67.50 30.22 22.39
C PRO A 1036 -66.08 29.68 22.35
N THR A 1037 -65.80 28.70 23.20
CA THR A 1037 -64.56 27.92 23.19
C THR A 1037 -64.46 27.11 21.90
N SER A 1038 -63.34 27.27 21.20
CA SER A 1038 -62.96 26.43 20.07
C SER A 1038 -62.66 25.01 20.56
N GLY A 1039 -63.47 24.05 20.12
CA GLY A 1039 -63.17 22.62 20.19
C GLY A 1039 -64.05 21.84 21.16
N GLN A 1040 -65.14 21.28 20.65
CA GLN A 1040 -65.61 19.92 20.95
C GLN A 1040 -66.71 19.53 19.95
N GLY A 1041 -66.64 18.31 19.44
CA GLY A 1041 -67.50 17.79 18.39
C GLY A 1041 -68.98 17.74 18.78
N GLY A 1042 -69.82 18.23 17.87
CA GLY A 1042 -71.27 18.21 17.96
C GLY A 1042 -71.83 19.21 16.96
N ALA A 1043 -72.72 18.77 16.08
CA ALA A 1043 -73.36 19.61 15.07
C ALA A 1043 -74.21 20.71 15.74
N MET A 1044 -73.59 21.85 16.05
CA MET A 1044 -74.30 23.07 16.41
C MET A 1044 -74.70 23.73 15.09
N VAL A 1045 -75.99 23.65 14.76
CA VAL A 1045 -76.58 24.35 13.60
C VAL A 1045 -76.32 25.84 13.80
N VAL A 1046 -75.42 26.39 12.98
CA VAL A 1046 -75.18 27.84 12.91
C VAL A 1046 -76.39 28.43 12.20
N ASP A 1047 -77.34 29.00 12.94
CA ASP A 1047 -78.52 29.67 12.35
C ASP A 1047 -78.08 31.00 11.72
N SER A 1048 -77.93 31.02 10.39
CA SER A 1048 -77.56 32.21 9.61
C SER A 1048 -78.52 33.39 9.87
N ALA A 1049 -79.82 33.11 10.06
CA ALA A 1049 -80.84 34.11 10.34
C ALA A 1049 -80.55 34.87 11.64
N SER A 1050 -80.11 34.14 12.69
CA SER A 1050 -79.77 34.70 14.00
C SER A 1050 -78.54 35.61 13.94
N ILE A 1051 -77.52 35.20 13.20
CA ILE A 1051 -76.27 35.97 13.04
C ILE A 1051 -76.53 37.24 12.25
N LEU A 1052 -77.28 37.15 11.15
CA LEU A 1052 -77.64 38.33 10.35
C LEU A 1052 -78.51 39.33 11.11
N LYS A 1053 -79.34 38.91 12.08
CA LYS A 1053 -80.09 39.84 12.94
C LYS A 1053 -79.18 40.67 13.85
N SER A 1054 -78.02 40.13 14.25
CA SER A 1054 -77.04 40.81 15.13
C SER A 1054 -76.08 41.77 14.40
N LEU A 1055 -76.07 41.77 13.06
CA LEU A 1055 -75.14 42.54 12.23
C LEU A 1055 -75.72 43.89 11.77
N SER A 1056 -74.85 44.91 11.67
CA SER A 1056 -75.23 46.23 11.17
C SER A 1056 -75.54 46.20 9.66
N SER A 1057 -76.27 47.21 9.16
CA SER A 1057 -76.53 47.35 7.72
C SER A 1057 -75.24 47.46 6.90
N LYS A 1058 -74.17 48.01 7.47
CA LYS A 1058 -72.84 48.12 6.85
C LYS A 1058 -72.16 46.76 6.71
N ASP A 1059 -72.28 45.90 7.73
CA ASP A 1059 -71.69 44.55 7.73
C ASP A 1059 -72.42 43.63 6.74
N LYS A 1060 -73.74 43.75 6.63
CA LYS A 1060 -74.55 43.03 5.64
C LYS A 1060 -74.15 43.37 4.21
N GLU A 1061 -73.88 44.64 3.94
CA GLU A 1061 -73.42 45.08 2.61
C GLU A 1061 -71.98 44.63 2.32
N SER A 1062 -71.11 44.64 3.33
CA SER A 1062 -69.76 44.07 3.23
C SER A 1062 -69.77 42.57 2.88
N ILE A 1063 -70.66 41.78 3.50
CA ILE A 1063 -70.81 40.35 3.24
C ILE A 1063 -71.32 40.10 1.80
N LYS A 1064 -72.28 40.88 1.31
CA LYS A 1064 -72.71 40.79 -0.11
C LYS A 1064 -71.57 41.13 -1.07
N GLY A 1065 -70.76 42.14 -0.74
CA GLY A 1065 -69.56 42.49 -1.50
C GLY A 1065 -68.53 41.35 -1.55
N LYS A 1066 -68.34 40.62 -0.44
CA LYS A 1066 -67.49 39.43 -0.38
C LYS A 1066 -68.01 38.29 -1.29
N PHE A 1067 -69.31 37.99 -1.27
CA PHE A 1067 -69.90 36.99 -2.17
C PHE A 1067 -69.74 37.37 -3.65
N ALA A 1068 -69.98 38.63 -4.01
CA ALA A 1068 -69.79 39.10 -5.39
C ALA A 1068 -68.33 38.99 -5.85
N ALA A 1069 -67.38 39.43 -5.02
CA ALA A 1069 -65.96 39.33 -5.30
C ALA A 1069 -65.48 37.88 -5.41
N PHE A 1070 -65.98 36.99 -4.54
CA PHE A 1070 -65.71 35.55 -4.62
C PHE A 1070 -66.20 34.96 -5.94
N ASN A 1071 -67.45 35.23 -6.35
CA ASN A 1071 -68.02 34.65 -7.57
C ASN A 1071 -67.20 35.03 -8.81
N THR A 1072 -66.83 36.32 -8.95
CA THR A 1072 -66.03 36.79 -10.09
C THR A 1072 -64.64 36.15 -10.12
N SER A 1073 -63.94 36.10 -8.98
CA SER A 1073 -62.60 35.52 -8.89
C SER A 1073 -62.61 34.00 -9.07
N PHE A 1074 -63.64 33.31 -8.56
CA PHE A 1074 -63.80 31.86 -8.69
C PHE A 1074 -64.11 31.43 -10.13
N ASP A 1075 -64.98 32.16 -10.84
CA ASP A 1075 -65.34 31.87 -12.23
C ASP A 1075 -64.16 32.06 -13.19
N ASP A 1076 -63.40 33.15 -13.03
CA ASP A 1076 -62.17 33.40 -13.82
C ASP A 1076 -61.11 32.32 -13.57
N MET A 1077 -60.96 31.86 -12.32
CA MET A 1077 -60.05 30.77 -11.98
C MET A 1077 -60.46 29.43 -12.65
N VAL A 1078 -61.76 29.08 -12.61
CA VAL A 1078 -62.30 27.86 -13.26
C VAL A 1078 -62.10 27.90 -14.77
N LEU A 1079 -62.34 29.04 -15.41
CA LEU A 1079 -62.16 29.21 -16.85
C LEU A 1079 -60.69 29.06 -17.26
N ARG A 1080 -59.76 29.62 -16.47
CA ARG A 1080 -58.32 29.47 -16.70
C ARG A 1080 -57.85 28.03 -16.52
N HIS A 1081 -58.30 27.34 -15.47
CA HIS A 1081 -57.97 25.92 -15.25
C HIS A 1081 -58.32 25.05 -16.45
N LYS A 1082 -59.51 25.25 -17.03
CA LYS A 1082 -59.97 24.49 -18.22
C LYS A 1082 -59.16 24.81 -19.48
N GLY A 1083 -58.57 26.01 -19.57
CA GLY A 1083 -57.78 26.46 -20.71
C GLY A 1083 -56.31 26.01 -20.71
N TYR A 1084 -55.82 25.39 -19.64
CA TYR A 1084 -54.43 24.91 -19.56
C TYR A 1084 -54.26 23.49 -20.10
N SER A 1085 -53.14 23.26 -20.78
CA SER A 1085 -52.74 21.94 -21.28
C SER A 1085 -52.04 21.19 -20.15
N MET A 1086 -52.71 20.18 -19.57
CA MET A 1086 -52.24 19.42 -18.42
C MET A 1086 -52.22 17.92 -18.74
N GLU A 1087 -51.17 17.23 -18.31
CA GLU A 1087 -51.18 15.77 -18.23
C GLU A 1087 -52.32 15.29 -17.31
N ARG A 1088 -52.79 14.05 -17.52
CA ARG A 1088 -53.94 13.50 -16.80
C ARG A 1088 -53.73 13.51 -15.29
N GLU A 1089 -52.54 13.14 -14.83
CA GLU A 1089 -52.21 13.07 -13.40
C GLU A 1089 -52.13 14.48 -12.78
N VAL A 1090 -51.60 15.45 -13.53
CA VAL A 1090 -51.47 16.85 -13.10
C VAL A 1090 -52.85 17.51 -12.94
N ARG A 1091 -53.76 17.25 -13.87
CA ARG A 1091 -55.13 17.77 -13.81
C ARG A 1091 -55.86 17.29 -12.57
N GLN A 1092 -55.80 15.99 -12.29
CA GLN A 1092 -56.41 15.41 -11.09
C GLN A 1092 -55.83 15.97 -9.80
N MET A 1093 -54.50 16.15 -9.74
CA MET A 1093 -53.82 16.74 -8.59
C MET A 1093 -54.31 18.18 -8.33
N PHE A 1094 -54.28 19.05 -9.33
CA PHE A 1094 -54.68 20.44 -9.15
C PHE A 1094 -56.19 20.60 -8.88
N ALA A 1095 -57.06 19.81 -9.53
CA ALA A 1095 -58.49 19.82 -9.25
C ALA A 1095 -58.78 19.48 -7.78
N LYS A 1096 -58.09 18.46 -7.24
CA LYS A 1096 -58.20 18.05 -5.85
C LYS A 1096 -57.69 19.10 -4.86
N ASP A 1097 -56.55 19.73 -5.17
CA ASP A 1097 -55.99 20.79 -4.33
C ASP A 1097 -56.90 22.03 -4.27
N MET A 1098 -57.47 22.43 -5.42
CA MET A 1098 -58.45 23.52 -5.52
C MET A 1098 -59.69 23.22 -4.66
N GLN A 1099 -60.24 22.02 -4.80
CA GLN A 1099 -61.41 21.57 -4.05
C GLN A 1099 -61.14 21.59 -2.55
N THR A 1100 -60.03 20.99 -2.11
CA THR A 1100 -59.66 20.87 -0.69
C THR A 1100 -59.47 22.23 -0.03
N MET A 1101 -58.96 23.23 -0.76
CA MET A 1101 -58.70 24.56 -0.21
C MET A 1101 -59.97 25.43 -0.12
N ILE A 1102 -60.80 25.43 -1.16
CA ILE A 1102 -61.89 26.40 -1.31
C ILE A 1102 -63.23 25.87 -0.78
N GLU A 1103 -63.55 24.59 -1.04
CA GLU A 1103 -64.86 24.02 -0.70
C GLU A 1103 -65.17 24.11 0.81
N PRO A 1104 -64.26 23.78 1.75
CA PRO A 1104 -64.54 23.88 3.18
C PRO A 1104 -64.71 25.32 3.67
N LEU A 1105 -63.94 26.27 3.11
CA LEU A 1105 -64.04 27.68 3.45
C LEU A 1105 -65.35 28.27 2.95
N TYR A 1106 -65.75 27.94 1.72
CA TYR A 1106 -67.02 28.37 1.16
C TYR A 1106 -68.19 27.79 1.95
N ASN A 1107 -68.17 26.50 2.27
CA ASN A 1107 -69.22 25.86 3.04
C ASN A 1107 -69.42 26.52 4.41
N ARG A 1108 -68.33 26.86 5.12
CA ARG A 1108 -68.39 27.58 6.40
C ARG A 1108 -68.92 29.01 6.25
N PHE A 1109 -68.50 29.72 5.21
CA PHE A 1109 -68.95 31.08 4.93
C PHE A 1109 -70.44 31.12 4.53
N TRP A 1110 -70.86 30.15 3.72
CA TRP A 1110 -72.24 29.94 3.30
C TRP A 1110 -73.13 29.60 4.49
N ASP A 1111 -72.73 28.64 5.35
CA ASP A 1111 -73.50 28.28 6.55
C ASP A 1111 -73.78 29.47 7.46
N ARG A 1112 -72.84 30.42 7.54
CA ARG A 1112 -72.96 31.60 8.38
C ARG A 1112 -73.81 32.71 7.76
N TYR A 1113 -73.79 32.89 6.44
CA TYR A 1113 -74.29 34.12 5.79
C TYR A 1113 -75.23 33.94 4.60
N HIS A 1114 -75.60 32.72 4.19
CA HIS A 1114 -76.40 32.48 2.98
C HIS A 1114 -77.75 33.22 2.95
N GLU A 1115 -78.38 33.49 4.09
CA GLU A 1115 -79.65 34.22 4.14
C GLU A 1115 -79.53 35.75 3.89
N VAL A 1116 -78.31 36.30 3.73
CA VAL A 1116 -78.08 37.74 3.50
C VAL A 1116 -78.76 38.24 2.22
N ASP A 1117 -78.98 37.34 1.27
CA ASP A 1117 -79.60 37.59 -0.04
C ASP A 1117 -81.10 37.24 -0.07
N LYS A 1118 -81.68 36.78 1.05
CA LYS A 1118 -83.10 36.42 1.17
C LYS A 1118 -83.61 35.48 0.06
N GLY A 1119 -82.75 34.57 -0.41
CA GLY A 1119 -83.07 33.62 -1.49
C GLY A 1119 -83.21 34.23 -2.89
N LYS A 1120 -82.77 35.48 -3.11
CA LYS A 1120 -82.89 36.16 -4.42
C LYS A 1120 -81.82 35.76 -5.45
N GLY A 1121 -80.76 35.06 -5.03
CA GLY A 1121 -79.68 34.56 -5.90
C GLY A 1121 -78.87 35.65 -6.61
N LYS A 1122 -78.94 36.90 -6.16
CA LYS A 1122 -78.23 38.05 -6.76
C LYS A 1122 -76.77 38.10 -6.31
N TYR A 1123 -76.48 37.70 -5.07
CA TYR A 1123 -75.14 37.72 -4.49
C TYR A 1123 -74.65 36.31 -4.15
N VAL A 1124 -75.51 35.46 -3.59
CA VAL A 1124 -75.19 34.06 -3.29
C VAL A 1124 -75.50 33.22 -4.54
N LYS A 1125 -74.50 33.01 -5.40
CA LYS A 1125 -74.62 32.32 -6.70
C LYS A 1125 -74.64 30.79 -6.58
N TYR A 1126 -73.84 30.25 -5.65
CA TYR A 1126 -73.67 28.81 -5.47
C TYR A 1126 -74.31 28.34 -4.16
N ASP A 1127 -75.05 27.23 -4.20
CA ASP A 1127 -75.30 26.43 -3.00
C ASP A 1127 -74.20 25.38 -2.83
N LYS A 1128 -74.23 24.63 -1.72
CA LYS A 1128 -73.22 23.62 -1.42
C LYS A 1128 -73.12 22.52 -2.49
N SER A 1129 -74.25 22.12 -3.09
CA SER A 1129 -74.27 21.14 -4.18
C SER A 1129 -73.74 21.70 -5.49
N ALA A 1130 -74.06 22.95 -5.82
CA ALA A 1130 -73.68 23.61 -7.05
C ALA A 1130 -72.17 23.89 -7.08
N ILE A 1131 -71.57 24.33 -5.97
CA ILE A 1131 -70.12 24.54 -5.91
C ILE A 1131 -69.34 23.21 -5.98
N ALA A 1132 -69.84 22.15 -5.33
CA ALA A 1132 -69.25 20.82 -5.42
C ALA A 1132 -69.31 20.27 -6.85
N ALA A 1133 -70.43 20.48 -7.56
CA ALA A 1133 -70.58 20.10 -8.96
C ALA A 1133 -69.56 20.82 -9.88
N VAL A 1134 -69.26 22.10 -9.61
CA VAL A 1134 -68.24 22.83 -10.38
C VAL A 1134 -66.85 22.20 -10.21
N PHE A 1135 -66.45 21.81 -9.00
CA PHE A 1135 -65.16 21.11 -8.77
C PHE A 1135 -65.08 19.77 -9.48
N LEU A 1136 -66.19 19.01 -9.57
CA LEU A 1136 -66.22 17.76 -10.33
C LEU A 1136 -65.92 17.97 -11.82
N THR A 1137 -66.25 19.15 -12.39
CA THR A 1137 -65.93 19.47 -13.79
C THR A 1137 -64.47 19.86 -14.04
N LEU A 1138 -63.63 19.89 -13.00
CA LEU A 1138 -62.21 20.24 -13.11
C LEU A 1138 -61.28 19.02 -13.22
N TYR A 1139 -61.75 17.84 -12.79
CA TYR A 1139 -61.08 16.56 -13.03
C TYR A 1139 -61.16 16.20 -14.52
#